data_AF-A0AAD3D889-F1
#
_entry.id   AF-A0AAD3D889-F1
#
_cell.length_a   1.000
_cell.length_b   1.000
_cell.length_c   1.000
_cell.angle_alpha   90.00
_cell.angle_beta   90.00
_cell.angle_gamma   90.00
#
_symmetry.space_group_name_H-M   'P 1'
#
loop_
_entity.id
_entity.type
_entity.pdbx_description
1 polymer ?
#
loop_
_entity_poly.entity_id
_entity_poly.type
_entity_poly.pdbx_seq_one_letter_code
_entity_poly.pdbx_strand_id
1 'polypeptide(L)'
;MSSTQEPTSRAVLRTARRVIVKAGTSVLTNENGQVSLSRIGAITEQISELVKSGIEVIFVSSGATGMGRRVLRKEGRKNLSLNELSIDEGSNRSIDQSLAMGGGLRGSLLNRSSENSFAPSQSFANLLDASYHHEQKKKHYDSACAAAGQFELMNLYSSLFTQMEITPSQILLTQHDFQDKDRLTNLSYTIERLLSLGIVPIINENDAVSGNKGYTAEDVFSDNDSLAALCARSFNAEVLVMLTDVPGVYDRPPKEAGSKLIQFFMEDVDKVQIGEKSTHGRGGMGAKIDAALGAVKPGSKCNACIVVGGHDLDAIRSTVGTMVCPQPKGTLFVTPGTQLYDLAAKEVDTLVARIEGREVPHEARTMATKARNEARKLQTLPYEERRAILYTVADALLQNKEEILAANAKDLQAANKDGTAVQLVRRLKLNDEKLNTLASGIRQIADQKDPLGVVKAKRELADGLELSQITVPIGVLMIIFESRPDSMPQISALALASGNGLLLKGGKEATHSNATIHKVIGDAVEMGSGGKIKRHIIGLVTSRDQIKDMLGLDDVIDLVIPRGGNALVQYIKKNTRIPVLGHADGVCHVYVAPSANKNHAAKLVVDAKTDYPSACNAMETLLLHKETLENGVAVACLMALRAAGVKCLGGPAAMKTGLCDTPSKELKCEYGDLTCMVEIVDDINVAIDWIHKYGSGHTEAIVCSDEDPEGELFLKNVDAACVFKNASTRFADGFRFGLGAEVGISTGRIHARGPVGVEGLLTTKWQLRSEGLNYVGEFGGENPTKSYTHKELM
;
A
#
# COMPACT_ATOMS: atom_id res chain seq x y z
N MET A 1 6.29 -23.52 -11.69
CA MET A 1 5.30 -23.34 -12.78
C MET A 1 4.33 -22.27 -12.34
N SER A 2 4.10 -21.25 -13.17
CA SER A 2 3.45 -19.99 -12.82
C SER A 2 1.92 -20.13 -12.67
N SER A 3 1.32 -19.57 -11.63
CA SER A 3 -0.14 -19.37 -11.58
C SER A 3 -0.55 -18.07 -12.27
N THR A 4 -0.14 -17.92 -13.54
CA THR A 4 -0.53 -16.82 -14.43
C THR A 4 -1.85 -17.09 -15.17
N GLN A 5 -2.58 -18.14 -14.79
CA GLN A 5 -3.82 -18.56 -15.45
C GLN A 5 -5.04 -18.02 -14.70
N GLU A 6 -5.97 -17.43 -15.46
CA GLU A 6 -7.29 -17.02 -15.00
C GLU A 6 -8.10 -18.24 -14.52
N PRO A 7 -8.92 -18.12 -13.45
CA PRO A 7 -9.77 -19.22 -13.01
C PRO A 7 -10.68 -19.73 -14.13
N THR A 8 -10.79 -21.05 -14.26
CA THR A 8 -11.56 -21.70 -15.32
C THR A 8 -13.02 -21.26 -15.30
N SER A 9 -13.62 -21.06 -14.12
CA SER A 9 -14.99 -20.55 -13.98
C SER A 9 -15.18 -19.17 -14.63
N ARG A 10 -14.12 -18.34 -14.68
CA ARG A 10 -14.16 -17.01 -15.31
C ARG A 10 -13.82 -17.07 -16.79
N ALA A 11 -12.89 -17.92 -17.18
CA ALA A 11 -12.54 -18.11 -18.59
C ALA A 11 -13.75 -18.56 -19.43
N VAL A 12 -14.62 -19.42 -18.88
CA VAL A 12 -15.86 -19.88 -19.55
C VAL A 12 -16.80 -18.73 -19.89
N LEU A 13 -16.81 -17.63 -19.12
CA LEU A 13 -17.72 -16.51 -19.34
C LEU A 13 -17.38 -15.73 -20.62
N ARG A 14 -16.13 -15.84 -21.11
CA ARG A 14 -15.67 -15.19 -22.35
C ARG A 14 -16.22 -15.86 -23.60
N THR A 15 -16.78 -17.06 -23.49
CA THR A 15 -17.43 -17.75 -24.62
C THR A 15 -18.91 -17.36 -24.77
N ALA A 16 -19.40 -16.44 -23.95
CA ALA A 16 -20.80 -16.03 -23.96
C ALA A 16 -21.17 -15.37 -25.29
N ARG A 17 -22.24 -15.85 -25.93
CA ARG A 17 -22.73 -15.26 -27.19
C ARG A 17 -23.63 -14.06 -26.97
N ARG A 18 -24.38 -14.07 -25.87
CA ARG A 18 -25.31 -13.00 -25.50
C ARG A 18 -25.12 -12.59 -24.06
N VAL A 19 -24.85 -11.31 -23.85
CA VAL A 19 -24.56 -10.72 -22.54
C VAL A 19 -25.54 -9.59 -22.24
N ILE A 20 -26.04 -9.53 -21.02
CA ILE A 20 -26.68 -8.33 -20.48
C ILE A 20 -25.69 -7.58 -19.61
N VAL A 21 -25.56 -6.28 -19.84
CA VAL A 21 -24.85 -5.37 -18.94
C VAL A 21 -25.86 -4.48 -18.25
N LYS A 22 -25.84 -4.43 -16.93
CA LYS A 22 -26.70 -3.56 -16.12
C LYS A 22 -25.86 -2.48 -15.45
N ALA A 23 -26.27 -1.21 -15.61
CA ALA A 23 -25.65 -0.08 -14.91
C ALA A 23 -26.67 0.64 -14.01
N GLY A 24 -26.39 0.69 -12.70
CA GLY A 24 -27.23 1.39 -11.73
C GLY A 24 -27.02 2.90 -11.70
N THR A 25 -27.95 3.63 -11.06
CA THR A 25 -27.88 5.10 -10.93
C THR A 25 -26.57 5.56 -10.26
N SER A 26 -26.11 4.89 -9.21
CA SER A 26 -24.86 5.24 -8.51
C SER A 26 -23.59 4.99 -9.35
N VAL A 27 -23.67 4.15 -10.38
CA VAL A 27 -22.59 3.96 -11.35
C VAL A 27 -22.61 5.08 -12.39
N LEU A 28 -23.80 5.45 -12.89
CA LEU A 28 -23.94 6.43 -13.97
C LEU A 28 -23.84 7.89 -13.48
N THR A 29 -24.08 8.14 -12.19
CA THR A 29 -24.11 9.49 -11.60
C THR A 29 -23.13 9.62 -10.43
N ASN A 30 -22.69 10.84 -10.10
CA ASN A 30 -21.93 11.16 -8.90
C ASN A 30 -22.86 11.44 -7.70
N GLU A 31 -22.30 11.69 -6.52
CA GLU A 31 -23.06 11.95 -5.28
C GLU A 31 -23.99 13.17 -5.38
N ASN A 32 -23.71 14.09 -6.32
CA ASN A 32 -24.54 15.27 -6.60
C ASN A 32 -25.62 15.00 -7.66
N GLY A 33 -25.78 13.74 -8.10
CA GLY A 33 -26.73 13.34 -9.14
C GLY A 33 -26.36 13.77 -10.56
N GLN A 34 -25.14 14.27 -10.80
CA GLN A 34 -24.64 14.59 -12.13
C GLN A 34 -24.09 13.35 -12.82
N VAL A 35 -24.26 13.28 -14.14
CA VAL A 35 -23.76 12.17 -14.95
C VAL A 35 -22.23 12.13 -14.95
N SER A 36 -21.67 10.94 -14.76
CA SER A 36 -20.22 10.71 -14.85
C SER A 36 -19.82 10.29 -16.26
N LEU A 37 -19.49 11.27 -17.11
CA LEU A 37 -19.12 11.02 -18.50
C LEU A 37 -17.97 10.02 -18.68
N SER A 38 -16.98 10.00 -17.78
CA SER A 38 -15.87 9.04 -17.83
C SER A 38 -16.33 7.58 -17.67
N ARG A 39 -17.22 7.31 -16.71
CA ARG A 39 -17.76 5.97 -16.46
C ARG A 39 -18.72 5.53 -17.55
N ILE A 40 -19.59 6.43 -17.99
CA ILE A 40 -20.51 6.13 -19.10
C ILE A 40 -19.71 5.85 -20.37
N GLY A 41 -18.72 6.69 -20.70
CA GLY A 41 -17.84 6.49 -21.83
C GLY A 41 -17.14 5.14 -21.81
N ALA A 42 -16.53 4.77 -20.68
CA ALA A 42 -15.88 3.47 -20.51
C ALA A 42 -16.85 2.28 -20.63
N ILE A 43 -18.08 2.39 -20.12
CA ILE A 43 -19.10 1.34 -20.27
C ILE A 43 -19.49 1.19 -21.75
N THR A 44 -19.77 2.30 -22.43
CA THR A 44 -20.17 2.27 -23.85
C THR A 44 -19.04 1.77 -24.75
N GLU A 45 -17.79 2.12 -24.45
CA GLU A 45 -16.59 1.64 -25.15
C GLU A 45 -16.45 0.12 -25.03
N GLN A 46 -16.55 -0.41 -23.81
CA GLN A 46 -16.46 -1.85 -23.59
C GLN A 46 -17.62 -2.62 -24.23
N ILE A 47 -18.84 -2.07 -24.19
CA ILE A 47 -19.98 -2.66 -24.91
C ILE A 47 -19.71 -2.67 -26.43
N SER A 48 -19.18 -1.59 -26.98
CA SER A 48 -18.82 -1.53 -28.40
C SER A 48 -17.77 -2.58 -28.79
N GLU A 49 -16.76 -2.80 -27.94
CA GLU A 49 -15.76 -3.85 -28.15
C GLU A 49 -16.38 -5.25 -28.19
N LEU A 50 -17.29 -5.57 -27.26
CA LEU A 50 -18.00 -6.85 -27.26
C LEU A 50 -18.81 -7.04 -28.55
N VAL A 51 -19.58 -6.02 -28.95
CA VAL A 51 -20.39 -6.08 -30.17
C VAL A 51 -19.51 -6.26 -31.42
N LYS A 52 -18.39 -5.53 -31.50
CA LYS A 52 -17.40 -5.67 -32.59
C LYS A 52 -16.72 -7.03 -32.61
N SER A 53 -16.64 -7.71 -31.47
CA SER A 53 -16.17 -9.10 -31.38
C SER A 53 -17.23 -10.16 -31.72
N GLY A 54 -18.45 -9.73 -32.08
CA GLY A 54 -19.55 -10.62 -32.47
C GLY A 54 -20.45 -11.08 -31.32
N ILE A 55 -20.34 -10.45 -30.14
CA ILE A 55 -21.17 -10.76 -28.97
C ILE A 55 -22.41 -9.87 -28.99
N GLU A 56 -23.58 -10.47 -28.82
CA GLU A 56 -24.85 -9.76 -28.70
C GLU A 56 -24.98 -9.13 -27.31
N VAL A 57 -25.13 -7.80 -27.24
CA VAL A 57 -25.22 -7.09 -25.96
C VAL A 57 -26.57 -6.39 -25.81
N ILE A 58 -27.24 -6.64 -24.69
CA ILE A 58 -28.40 -5.88 -24.22
C ILE A 58 -27.96 -5.03 -23.03
N PHE A 59 -28.25 -3.74 -23.05
CA PHE A 59 -27.83 -2.83 -21.99
C PHE A 59 -29.02 -2.38 -21.15
N VAL A 60 -29.04 -2.71 -19.86
CA VAL A 60 -30.08 -2.29 -18.92
C VAL A 60 -29.56 -1.09 -18.12
N SER A 61 -30.12 0.09 -18.38
CA SER A 61 -29.67 1.34 -17.77
C SER A 61 -30.58 1.78 -16.63
N SER A 62 -30.11 2.68 -15.78
CA SER A 62 -30.92 3.41 -14.79
C SER A 62 -30.57 4.90 -14.77
N GLY A 63 -31.11 5.68 -13.83
CA GLY A 63 -30.70 7.07 -13.57
C GLY A 63 -31.51 8.17 -14.29
N ALA A 64 -32.53 7.82 -15.07
CA ALA A 64 -33.41 8.79 -15.73
C ALA A 64 -34.06 9.77 -14.73
N THR A 65 -34.58 9.29 -13.61
CA THR A 65 -35.20 10.14 -12.58
C THR A 65 -34.22 11.15 -11.97
N GLY A 66 -32.96 10.74 -11.70
CA GLY A 66 -31.91 11.63 -11.20
C GLY A 66 -31.55 12.73 -12.20
N MET A 67 -31.41 12.38 -13.48
CA MET A 67 -31.16 13.34 -14.55
C MET A 67 -32.31 14.34 -14.74
N GLY A 68 -33.55 13.85 -14.66
CA GLY A 68 -34.75 14.66 -14.83
C GLY A 68 -34.96 15.70 -13.73
N ARG A 69 -34.64 15.37 -12.47
CA ARG A 69 -34.69 16.33 -11.37
C ARG A 69 -33.87 17.59 -11.65
N ARG A 70 -32.72 17.44 -12.31
CA ARG A 70 -31.89 18.58 -12.72
C ARG A 70 -32.54 19.39 -13.83
N VAL A 71 -33.10 18.72 -14.84
CA VAL A 71 -33.79 19.38 -15.97
C VAL A 71 -34.99 20.18 -15.45
N LEU A 72 -35.85 19.56 -14.64
CA LEU A 72 -37.02 20.22 -14.10
C LEU A 72 -36.66 21.31 -13.09
N ARG A 73 -35.62 21.17 -12.26
CA ARG A 73 -35.12 22.27 -11.42
C ARG A 73 -34.59 23.44 -12.25
N LYS A 74 -33.87 23.16 -13.34
CA LYS A 74 -33.32 24.19 -14.22
C LYS A 74 -34.41 24.96 -14.95
N GLU A 75 -35.41 24.26 -15.50
CA GLU A 75 -36.55 24.90 -16.17
C GLU A 75 -37.52 25.56 -15.19
N GLY A 76 -37.73 24.95 -14.01
CA GLY A 76 -38.45 25.55 -12.90
C GLY A 76 -37.83 26.90 -12.52
N ARG A 77 -36.50 26.95 -12.32
CA ARG A 77 -35.77 28.20 -12.02
C ARG A 77 -35.84 29.26 -13.12
N LYS A 78 -35.93 28.87 -14.38
CA LYS A 78 -36.11 29.81 -15.51
C LYS A 78 -37.53 30.38 -15.56
N ASN A 79 -38.51 29.65 -15.06
CA ASN A 79 -39.92 30.02 -15.06
C ASN A 79 -40.35 30.74 -13.76
N LEU A 80 -39.45 30.90 -12.79
CA LEU A 80 -39.68 31.71 -11.59
C LEU A 80 -39.50 33.20 -11.90
N SER A 81 -40.43 34.02 -11.41
CA SER A 81 -40.26 35.48 -11.39
C SER A 81 -39.12 35.89 -10.44
N LEU A 82 -38.56 37.09 -10.63
CA LEU A 82 -37.50 37.65 -9.75
C LEU A 82 -37.87 37.64 -8.26
N ASN A 83 -39.16 37.76 -7.93
CA ASN A 83 -39.66 37.69 -6.55
C ASN A 83 -39.72 36.25 -5.98
N GLU A 84 -39.79 35.23 -6.82
CA GLU A 84 -39.82 33.84 -6.36
C GLU A 84 -38.41 33.26 -6.21
N LEU A 85 -37.43 33.77 -6.97
CA LEU A 85 -36.01 33.41 -6.83
C LEU A 85 -35.39 33.85 -5.49
N SER A 86 -35.89 34.92 -4.89
CA SER A 86 -35.38 35.48 -3.63
C SER A 86 -35.82 34.72 -2.38
N ILE A 87 -36.83 33.84 -2.49
CA ILE A 87 -37.33 33.02 -1.36
C ILE A 87 -36.50 31.72 -1.22
N ASP A 88 -35.94 31.18 -2.31
CA ASP A 88 -35.22 29.89 -2.33
C ASP A 88 -33.78 29.97 -1.75
N GLU A 89 -33.18 31.16 -1.67
CA GLU A 89 -31.81 31.33 -1.13
C GLU A 89 -31.72 31.30 0.41
N GLY A 90 -32.86 31.40 1.12
CA GLY A 90 -32.90 31.48 2.58
C GLY A 90 -32.83 30.14 3.34
N SER A 91 -32.96 28.99 2.67
CA SER A 91 -33.15 27.69 3.33
C SER A 91 -31.91 26.77 3.37
N ASN A 92 -30.76 27.20 2.83
CA ASN A 92 -29.54 26.38 2.84
C ASN A 92 -28.28 27.25 2.98
N ARG A 93 -27.96 27.69 4.20
CA ARG A 93 -26.59 28.03 4.65
C ARG A 93 -26.57 28.33 6.16
N SER A 94 -26.13 27.36 6.97
CA SER A 94 -25.52 27.65 8.27
C SER A 94 -24.00 27.62 8.11
N ILE A 95 -23.39 28.77 7.85
CA ILE A 95 -21.99 29.03 8.18
C ILE A 95 -21.91 30.41 8.84
N ASP A 96 -21.16 30.41 9.93
CA ASP A 96 -20.90 31.46 10.89
C ASP A 96 -20.77 32.89 10.35
N GLN A 97 -21.34 33.77 11.15
CA GLN A 97 -21.28 35.23 11.06
C GLN A 97 -19.85 35.74 11.19
N SER A 98 -19.47 36.67 10.32
CA SER A 98 -18.89 37.93 10.78
C SER A 98 -19.02 39.04 9.72
N LEU A 99 -19.53 40.19 10.20
CA LEU A 99 -19.30 41.55 9.70
C LEU A 99 -20.01 42.00 8.41
N ALA A 100 -21.15 42.68 8.57
CA ALA A 100 -21.31 44.06 8.09
C ALA A 100 -22.56 44.72 8.69
N MET A 101 -22.33 45.85 9.35
CA MET A 101 -23.32 46.76 9.92
C MET A 101 -23.99 47.63 8.86
N GLY A 102 -25.30 47.88 9.05
CA GLY A 102 -26.04 49.08 8.63
C GLY A 102 -26.61 49.06 7.20
N GLY A 103 -27.87 49.38 6.94
CA GLY A 103 -28.99 49.84 7.76
C GLY A 103 -30.10 50.44 6.88
N GLY A 104 -31.34 50.50 7.41
CA GLY A 104 -32.49 51.31 6.95
C GLY A 104 -33.34 50.73 5.81
N LEU A 105 -34.64 50.37 5.93
CA LEU A 105 -35.88 50.98 6.47
C LEU A 105 -36.89 51.31 5.34
N ARG A 106 -37.96 50.50 5.29
CA ARG A 106 -39.42 50.81 5.21
C ARG A 106 -40.12 51.45 3.97
N GLY A 107 -41.29 50.87 3.68
CA GLY A 107 -42.53 51.49 3.14
C GLY A 107 -43.18 50.63 2.03
N SER A 108 -44.32 49.93 2.12
CA SER A 108 -45.70 50.11 2.64
C SER A 108 -46.69 50.84 1.70
N LEU A 109 -47.87 50.19 1.49
CA LEU A 109 -49.16 50.64 0.91
C LEU A 109 -49.25 50.57 -0.64
N LEU A 110 -50.30 50.05 -1.31
CA LEU A 110 -51.76 50.17 -1.13
C LEU A 110 -52.56 48.98 -1.72
N ASN A 111 -53.82 48.88 -1.31
CA ASN A 111 -54.81 47.83 -1.56
C ASN A 111 -56.09 48.41 -2.24
N ARG A 112 -56.93 47.55 -2.86
CA ARG A 112 -58.30 47.68 -3.45
C ARG A 112 -58.34 47.44 -4.97
N SER A 113 -58.90 46.38 -5.57
CA SER A 113 -60.15 45.59 -5.45
C SER A 113 -61.15 45.90 -6.58
N SER A 114 -61.34 44.97 -7.53
CA SER A 114 -62.64 44.67 -8.18
C SER A 114 -62.55 43.36 -8.97
N GLU A 115 -63.63 42.59 -8.91
CA GLU A 115 -63.77 41.17 -9.18
C GLU A 115 -63.75 40.77 -10.66
N ASN A 116 -63.01 39.69 -10.97
CA ASN A 116 -63.29 38.71 -12.03
C ASN A 116 -62.47 37.45 -11.70
N SER A 117 -63.08 36.49 -10.99
CA SER A 117 -62.40 35.27 -10.53
C SER A 117 -62.37 34.20 -11.62
N PHE A 118 -61.44 34.34 -12.58
CA PHE A 118 -60.75 33.15 -13.07
C PHE A 118 -59.87 32.66 -11.92
N ALA A 119 -60.01 31.40 -11.50
CA ALA A 119 -59.14 30.81 -10.50
C ALA A 119 -57.67 31.01 -10.93
N PRO A 120 -56.80 31.62 -10.11
CA PRO A 120 -55.41 31.79 -10.48
C PRO A 120 -54.78 30.41 -10.57
N SER A 121 -54.10 30.15 -11.68
CA SER A 121 -53.20 29.01 -11.85
C SER A 121 -52.36 28.83 -10.59
N GLN A 122 -52.41 27.64 -9.99
CA GLN A 122 -51.51 27.28 -8.88
C GLN A 122 -50.09 27.66 -9.27
N SER A 123 -49.41 28.43 -8.41
CA SER A 123 -48.01 28.82 -8.66
C SER A 123 -47.16 27.56 -8.87
N PHE A 124 -46.23 27.62 -9.82
CA PHE A 124 -45.32 26.53 -10.14
C PHE A 124 -44.50 26.07 -8.91
N ALA A 125 -44.32 26.98 -7.93
CA ALA A 125 -43.71 26.69 -6.64
C ALA A 125 -44.48 25.62 -5.84
N ASN A 126 -45.81 25.63 -5.85
CA ASN A 126 -46.62 24.64 -5.12
C ASN A 126 -46.55 23.23 -5.75
N LEU A 127 -46.19 23.11 -7.02
CA LEU A 127 -45.95 21.82 -7.69
C LEU A 127 -44.59 21.21 -7.35
N LEU A 128 -43.61 22.05 -7.00
CA LEU A 128 -42.28 21.61 -6.56
C LEU A 128 -42.23 21.23 -5.08
N ASP A 129 -43.13 21.80 -4.26
CA ASP A 129 -43.13 21.68 -2.79
C ASP A 129 -44.20 20.73 -2.20
N ALA A 130 -44.91 19.96 -3.04
CA ALA A 130 -45.89 18.95 -2.59
C ALA A 130 -45.24 17.69 -1.98
N SER A 131 -44.26 17.86 -1.08
CA SER A 131 -43.64 16.81 -0.27
C SER A 131 -43.72 17.06 1.23
N TYR A 132 -44.67 17.88 1.69
CA TYR A 132 -44.94 18.09 3.11
C TYR A 132 -46.44 18.11 3.42
N HIS A 133 -47.10 16.95 3.30
CA HIS A 133 -48.20 16.61 4.22
C HIS A 133 -48.12 15.13 4.60
N HIS A 134 -47.97 14.92 5.90
CA HIS A 134 -47.83 13.66 6.59
C HIS A 134 -49.20 12.95 6.63
N GLU A 135 -49.35 11.84 5.92
CA GLU A 135 -50.05 10.61 6.36
C GLU A 135 -50.07 9.56 5.22
N GLN A 136 -49.63 8.32 5.55
CA GLN A 136 -49.64 7.09 4.74
C GLN A 136 -48.55 6.85 3.64
N LYS A 137 -47.42 6.27 4.07
CA LYS A 137 -46.66 5.11 3.49
C LYS A 137 -46.65 4.78 1.96
N LYS A 138 -46.67 5.73 1.02
CA LYS A 138 -46.23 5.50 -0.37
C LYS A 138 -45.26 6.59 -0.86
N LYS A 139 -44.05 6.21 -1.32
CA LYS A 139 -43.12 7.14 -1.99
C LYS A 139 -43.77 7.61 -3.30
N HIS A 140 -44.16 8.89 -3.40
CA HIS A 140 -44.53 9.48 -4.68
C HIS A 140 -43.28 9.69 -5.55
N TYR A 141 -43.28 9.11 -6.75
CA TYR A 141 -42.23 9.29 -7.75
C TYR A 141 -42.65 10.35 -8.75
N ASP A 142 -41.73 11.26 -9.07
CA ASP A 142 -41.98 12.26 -10.11
C ASP A 142 -41.82 11.59 -11.49
N SER A 143 -42.95 11.18 -12.06
CA SER A 143 -43.03 10.59 -13.40
C SER A 143 -42.60 11.58 -14.51
N ALA A 144 -42.74 12.89 -14.28
CA ALA A 144 -42.25 13.90 -15.20
C ALA A 144 -40.72 13.99 -15.17
N CYS A 145 -40.10 13.88 -13.99
CA CYS A 145 -38.64 13.73 -13.87
C CYS A 145 -38.15 12.50 -14.65
N ALA A 146 -38.81 11.35 -14.49
CA ALA A 146 -38.44 10.14 -15.23
C ALA A 146 -38.48 10.37 -16.76
N ALA A 147 -39.58 10.94 -17.26
CA ALA A 147 -39.75 11.22 -18.69
C ALA A 147 -38.67 12.17 -19.24
N ALA A 148 -38.46 13.31 -18.58
CA ALA A 148 -37.49 14.32 -19.01
C ALA A 148 -36.05 13.80 -18.98
N GLY A 149 -35.66 13.11 -17.90
CA GLY A 149 -34.31 12.59 -17.78
C GLY A 149 -34.04 11.38 -18.69
N GLN A 150 -35.07 10.61 -19.05
CA GLN A 150 -34.93 9.52 -20.00
C GLN A 150 -34.54 10.01 -21.40
N PHE A 151 -35.11 11.14 -21.85
CA PHE A 151 -34.74 11.76 -23.12
C PHE A 151 -33.26 12.16 -23.15
N GLU A 152 -32.80 12.86 -22.12
CA GLU A 152 -31.40 13.29 -21.99
C GLU A 152 -30.43 12.10 -21.94
N LEU A 153 -30.78 11.06 -21.18
CA LEU A 153 -29.97 9.86 -21.06
C LEU A 153 -29.83 9.13 -22.40
N MET A 154 -30.92 9.03 -23.16
CA MET A 154 -30.90 8.38 -24.47
C MET A 154 -30.11 9.19 -25.51
N ASN A 155 -30.19 10.52 -25.48
CA ASN A 155 -29.36 11.38 -26.34
C ASN A 155 -27.87 11.21 -26.06
N LEU A 156 -27.50 11.07 -24.79
CA LEU A 156 -26.11 10.80 -24.41
C LEU A 156 -25.63 9.44 -24.93
N TYR A 157 -26.42 8.38 -24.72
CA TYR A 157 -26.07 7.06 -25.24
C TYR A 157 -26.00 7.03 -26.78
N SER A 158 -26.96 7.67 -27.45
CA SER A 158 -26.94 7.81 -28.91
C SER A 158 -25.65 8.47 -29.40
N SER A 159 -25.24 9.57 -28.75
CA SER A 159 -24.03 10.30 -29.11
C SER A 159 -22.77 9.44 -28.93
N LEU A 160 -22.65 8.73 -27.81
CA LEU A 160 -21.48 7.91 -27.51
C LEU A 160 -21.39 6.67 -28.41
N PHE A 161 -22.48 5.91 -28.57
CA PHE A 161 -22.49 4.73 -29.43
C PHE A 161 -22.26 5.07 -30.90
N THR A 162 -22.82 6.19 -31.39
CA THR A 162 -22.61 6.66 -32.76
C THR A 162 -21.13 6.96 -33.03
N GLN A 163 -20.40 7.56 -32.08
CA GLN A 163 -18.95 7.79 -32.20
C GLN A 163 -18.14 6.49 -32.35
N MET A 164 -18.69 5.36 -31.93
CA MET A 164 -18.06 4.05 -32.00
C MET A 164 -18.65 3.17 -33.10
N GLU A 165 -19.45 3.74 -34.01
CA GLU A 165 -20.12 3.05 -35.12
C GLU A 165 -21.09 1.95 -34.68
N ILE A 166 -21.67 2.09 -33.48
CA ILE A 166 -22.72 1.21 -32.96
C ILE A 166 -24.04 1.96 -32.96
N THR A 167 -25.10 1.32 -33.42
CA THR A 167 -26.46 1.88 -33.34
C THR A 167 -27.12 1.40 -32.05
N PRO A 168 -27.50 2.27 -31.11
CA PRO A 168 -28.34 1.89 -29.98
C PRO A 168 -29.83 2.05 -30.31
N SER A 169 -30.70 1.32 -29.61
CA SER A 169 -32.15 1.47 -29.69
C SER A 169 -32.77 1.50 -28.30
N GLN A 170 -33.76 2.36 -28.08
CA GLN A 170 -34.43 2.48 -26.79
C GLN A 170 -35.60 1.49 -26.67
N ILE A 171 -35.72 0.85 -25.51
CA ILE A 171 -36.90 0.09 -25.12
C ILE A 171 -37.29 0.46 -23.68
N LEU A 172 -38.52 0.92 -23.50
CA LEU A 172 -39.08 1.26 -22.20
C LEU A 172 -40.11 0.21 -21.80
N LEU A 173 -39.91 -0.43 -20.64
CA LEU A 173 -40.72 -1.56 -20.20
C LEU A 173 -41.49 -1.27 -18.93
N THR A 174 -42.65 -1.90 -18.81
CA THR A 174 -43.47 -1.96 -17.61
C THR A 174 -43.61 -3.42 -17.17
N GLN A 175 -44.11 -3.65 -15.96
CA GLN A 175 -44.36 -5.02 -15.47
C GLN A 175 -45.33 -5.80 -16.38
N HIS A 176 -46.32 -5.12 -16.97
CA HIS A 176 -47.31 -5.75 -17.84
C HIS A 176 -46.70 -6.37 -19.10
N ASP A 177 -45.55 -5.89 -19.56
CA ASP A 177 -44.89 -6.41 -20.77
C ASP A 177 -44.27 -7.79 -20.55
N PHE A 178 -44.09 -8.20 -19.29
CA PHE A 178 -43.64 -9.55 -18.90
C PHE A 178 -44.78 -10.45 -18.42
N GLN A 179 -45.90 -9.89 -17.98
CA GLN A 179 -47.07 -10.64 -17.49
C GLN A 179 -47.95 -11.15 -18.65
N ASP A 180 -48.10 -10.33 -19.69
CA ASP A 180 -48.89 -10.66 -20.87
C ASP A 180 -48.03 -11.46 -21.87
N LYS A 181 -48.50 -12.66 -22.22
CA LYS A 181 -47.75 -13.58 -23.11
C LYS A 181 -47.59 -13.03 -24.52
N ASP A 182 -48.58 -12.33 -25.06
CA ASP A 182 -48.53 -11.80 -26.41
C ASP A 182 -47.57 -10.61 -26.47
N ARG A 183 -47.60 -9.75 -25.44
CA ARG A 183 -46.63 -8.65 -25.30
C ARG A 183 -45.20 -9.16 -25.15
N LEU A 184 -44.98 -10.17 -24.30
CA LEU A 184 -43.66 -10.76 -24.11
C LEU A 184 -43.15 -11.41 -25.39
N THR A 185 -44.03 -12.06 -26.16
CA THR A 185 -43.69 -12.65 -27.47
C THR A 185 -43.26 -11.56 -28.46
N ASN A 186 -44.02 -10.48 -28.56
CA ASN A 186 -43.69 -9.35 -29.44
C ASN A 186 -42.40 -8.62 -29.00
N LEU A 187 -42.21 -8.46 -27.69
CA LEU A 187 -40.99 -7.89 -27.12
C LEU A 187 -39.78 -8.77 -27.44
N SER A 188 -39.90 -10.09 -27.29
CA SER A 188 -38.85 -11.05 -27.62
C SER A 188 -38.49 -10.98 -29.10
N TYR A 189 -39.48 -10.94 -30.00
CA TYR A 189 -39.26 -10.75 -31.43
C TYR A 189 -38.52 -9.45 -31.73
N THR A 190 -38.88 -8.35 -31.06
CA THR A 190 -38.23 -7.05 -31.22
C THR A 190 -36.76 -7.12 -30.81
N ILE A 191 -36.45 -7.69 -29.64
CA ILE A 191 -35.07 -7.85 -29.15
C ILE A 191 -34.25 -8.70 -30.12
N GLU A 192 -34.76 -9.86 -30.53
CA GLU A 192 -34.06 -10.74 -31.48
C GLU A 192 -33.80 -10.03 -32.81
N ARG A 193 -34.76 -9.23 -33.29
CA ARG A 193 -34.59 -8.50 -34.55
C ARG A 193 -33.52 -7.41 -34.44
N LEU A 194 -33.49 -6.66 -33.35
CA LEU A 194 -32.47 -5.63 -33.12
C LEU A 194 -31.07 -6.25 -33.03
N LEU A 195 -30.93 -7.32 -32.24
CA LEU A 195 -29.65 -8.03 -32.09
C LEU A 195 -29.17 -8.62 -33.42
N SER A 196 -30.07 -9.18 -34.24
CA SER A 196 -29.74 -9.71 -35.59
C SER A 196 -29.17 -8.65 -36.54
N LEU A 197 -29.41 -7.37 -36.27
CA LEU A 197 -28.92 -6.23 -37.06
C LEU A 197 -27.67 -5.57 -36.43
N GLY A 198 -27.14 -6.12 -35.33
CA GLY A 198 -26.03 -5.53 -34.58
C GLY A 198 -26.42 -4.27 -33.79
N ILE A 199 -27.71 -4.02 -33.60
CA ILE A 199 -28.22 -2.87 -32.83
C ILE A 199 -28.23 -3.24 -31.34
N VAL A 200 -27.70 -2.38 -30.47
CA VAL A 200 -27.67 -2.57 -29.02
C VAL A 200 -28.99 -2.10 -28.41
N PRO A 201 -29.85 -2.98 -27.87
CA PRO A 201 -31.06 -2.59 -27.17
C PRO A 201 -30.72 -2.02 -25.79
N ILE A 202 -31.12 -0.77 -25.53
CA ILE A 202 -31.00 -0.10 -24.25
C ILE A 202 -32.37 -0.16 -23.56
N ILE A 203 -32.47 -1.01 -22.55
CA ILE A 203 -33.69 -1.25 -21.78
C ILE A 203 -33.67 -0.39 -20.52
N ASN A 204 -34.80 0.27 -20.22
CA ASN A 204 -35.04 0.90 -18.92
C ASN A 204 -36.51 0.69 -18.50
N GLU A 205 -36.78 0.75 -17.19
CA GLU A 205 -38.16 0.84 -16.71
C GLU A 205 -38.80 2.15 -17.20
N ASN A 206 -40.06 2.05 -17.65
CA ASN A 206 -40.87 3.20 -18.02
C ASN A 206 -41.46 3.89 -16.78
N ASP A 207 -40.58 4.45 -15.95
CA ASP A 207 -40.93 5.14 -14.71
C ASP A 207 -41.95 6.29 -14.93
N ALA A 208 -42.02 6.84 -16.14
CA ALA A 208 -43.00 7.87 -16.51
C ALA A 208 -44.45 7.38 -16.43
N VAL A 209 -44.69 6.07 -16.56
CA VAL A 209 -46.03 5.46 -16.47
C VAL A 209 -46.15 4.43 -15.35
N SER A 210 -45.05 3.93 -14.78
CA SER A 210 -45.06 2.95 -13.68
C SER A 210 -44.89 3.57 -12.27
N GLY A 211 -44.23 4.72 -12.13
CA GLY A 211 -43.71 5.20 -10.84
C GLY A 211 -44.75 5.51 -9.73
N ASN A 212 -46.01 5.80 -10.08
CA ASN A 212 -46.99 6.33 -9.12
C ASN A 212 -47.74 5.30 -8.27
N LYS A 213 -47.61 4.00 -8.57
CA LYS A 213 -48.40 2.96 -7.88
C LYS A 213 -47.74 2.35 -6.65
N GLY A 214 -46.41 2.50 -6.52
CA GLY A 214 -45.60 1.76 -5.53
C GLY A 214 -45.54 0.27 -5.85
N TYR A 215 -44.61 -0.46 -5.25
CA TYR A 215 -44.41 -1.89 -5.50
C TYR A 215 -44.96 -2.78 -4.39
N THR A 216 -45.41 -3.97 -4.78
CA THR A 216 -45.84 -5.05 -3.88
C THR A 216 -44.96 -6.29 -4.02
N ALA A 217 -45.07 -7.26 -3.11
CA ALA A 217 -44.32 -8.51 -3.19
C ALA A 217 -44.74 -9.41 -4.38
N GLU A 218 -45.90 -9.14 -5.00
CA GLU A 218 -46.45 -9.89 -6.14
C GLU A 218 -45.94 -9.37 -7.51
N ASP A 219 -45.18 -8.28 -7.50
CA ASP A 219 -44.70 -7.61 -8.70
C ASP A 219 -43.57 -8.37 -9.38
N VAL A 220 -43.58 -8.40 -10.72
CA VAL A 220 -42.61 -9.18 -11.51
C VAL A 220 -41.20 -8.57 -11.44
N PHE A 221 -41.09 -7.25 -11.26
CA PHE A 221 -39.86 -6.54 -10.88
C PHE A 221 -40.19 -5.25 -10.12
N SER A 222 -39.25 -4.79 -9.29
CA SER A 222 -39.40 -3.58 -8.45
C SER A 222 -38.32 -2.51 -8.66
N ASP A 223 -37.31 -2.83 -9.47
CA ASP A 223 -36.22 -1.94 -9.86
C ASP A 223 -35.50 -2.45 -11.12
N ASN A 224 -34.52 -1.70 -11.61
CA ASN A 224 -33.74 -2.08 -12.80
C ASN A 224 -32.80 -3.28 -12.57
N ASP A 225 -32.51 -3.63 -11.31
CA ASP A 225 -31.77 -4.85 -10.98
C ASP A 225 -32.62 -6.09 -11.29
N SER A 226 -33.85 -6.13 -10.74
CA SER A 226 -34.83 -7.18 -11.02
C SER A 226 -35.31 -7.19 -12.48
N LEU A 227 -35.40 -6.03 -13.14
CA LEU A 227 -35.63 -5.93 -14.59
C LEU A 227 -34.50 -6.61 -15.38
N ALA A 228 -33.23 -6.35 -15.04
CA ALA A 228 -32.11 -6.98 -15.74
C ALA A 228 -32.12 -8.50 -15.59
N ALA A 229 -32.47 -9.00 -14.40
CA ALA A 229 -32.65 -10.42 -14.16
C ALA A 229 -33.78 -11.03 -15.00
N LEU A 230 -34.92 -10.35 -15.14
CA LEU A 230 -36.00 -10.78 -16.04
C LEU A 230 -35.56 -10.80 -17.49
N CYS A 231 -34.92 -9.73 -17.97
CA CYS A 231 -34.41 -9.65 -19.33
C CYS A 231 -33.44 -10.80 -19.63
N ALA A 232 -32.59 -11.18 -18.67
CA ALA A 232 -31.68 -12.30 -18.83
C ALA A 232 -32.41 -13.62 -19.09
N ARG A 233 -33.50 -13.87 -18.35
CA ARG A 233 -34.33 -15.07 -18.52
C ARG A 233 -35.14 -15.02 -19.81
N SER A 234 -35.72 -13.87 -20.13
CA SER A 234 -36.64 -13.71 -21.26
C SER A 234 -35.94 -13.66 -22.62
N PHE A 235 -34.71 -13.14 -22.67
CA PHE A 235 -34.02 -12.86 -23.94
C PHE A 235 -32.79 -13.73 -24.16
N ASN A 236 -32.77 -14.94 -23.59
CA ASN A 236 -31.73 -15.95 -23.85
C ASN A 236 -30.30 -15.46 -23.57
N ALA A 237 -30.09 -14.53 -22.63
CA ALA A 237 -28.75 -14.10 -22.27
C ALA A 237 -28.03 -15.22 -21.50
N GLU A 238 -26.76 -15.44 -21.79
CA GLU A 238 -25.95 -16.48 -21.13
C GLU A 238 -25.27 -15.93 -19.88
N VAL A 239 -24.91 -14.64 -19.89
CA VAL A 239 -24.26 -13.94 -18.78
C VAL A 239 -24.94 -12.59 -18.49
N LEU A 240 -25.18 -12.31 -17.20
CA LEU A 240 -25.61 -11.00 -16.71
C LEU A 240 -24.49 -10.32 -15.91
N VAL A 241 -23.99 -9.18 -16.37
CA VAL A 241 -23.00 -8.35 -15.65
C VAL A 241 -23.72 -7.18 -14.97
N MET A 242 -23.70 -7.15 -13.64
CA MET A 242 -24.30 -6.09 -12.83
C MET A 242 -23.22 -5.16 -12.29
N LEU A 243 -23.16 -3.94 -12.84
CA LEU A 243 -22.27 -2.89 -12.38
C LEU A 243 -22.88 -2.19 -11.16
N THR A 244 -22.12 -2.13 -10.07
CA THR A 244 -22.53 -1.53 -8.78
C THR A 244 -21.46 -0.60 -8.21
N ASP A 245 -21.83 0.23 -7.23
CA ASP A 245 -20.94 1.13 -6.48
C ASP A 245 -19.96 0.41 -5.52
N VAL A 246 -20.22 -0.86 -5.21
CA VAL A 246 -19.37 -1.70 -4.36
C VAL A 246 -18.67 -2.76 -5.24
N PRO A 247 -17.42 -3.18 -4.97
CA PRO A 247 -16.71 -4.13 -5.84
C PRO A 247 -17.38 -5.50 -6.06
N GLY A 248 -18.34 -5.89 -5.21
CA GLY A 248 -19.12 -7.13 -5.27
C GLY A 248 -19.84 -7.36 -3.93
N VAL A 249 -20.19 -8.61 -3.63
CA VAL A 249 -20.82 -9.02 -2.37
C VAL A 249 -19.76 -9.33 -1.32
N TYR A 250 -19.90 -8.78 -0.13
CA TYR A 250 -18.99 -9.01 1.00
C TYR A 250 -19.71 -9.82 2.10
N ASP A 251 -18.94 -10.55 2.92
CA ASP A 251 -19.47 -11.28 4.09
C ASP A 251 -20.12 -10.35 5.13
N ARG A 252 -19.60 -9.13 5.24
CA ARG A 252 -20.08 -8.04 6.10
C ARG A 252 -19.91 -6.68 5.41
N PRO A 253 -20.45 -5.57 5.95
CA PRO A 253 -20.33 -4.26 5.30
C PRO A 253 -18.89 -3.91 4.87
N PRO A 254 -18.64 -3.47 3.62
CA PRO A 254 -17.29 -3.27 3.08
C PRO A 254 -16.42 -2.23 3.80
N LYS A 255 -17.03 -1.38 4.63
CA LYS A 255 -16.35 -0.35 5.43
C LYS A 255 -15.82 -0.89 6.76
N GLU A 256 -16.20 -2.11 7.15
CA GLU A 256 -15.77 -2.74 8.39
C GLU A 256 -14.42 -3.45 8.25
N ALA A 257 -13.59 -3.39 9.30
CA ALA A 257 -12.30 -4.06 9.31
C ALA A 257 -12.47 -5.59 9.20
N GLY A 258 -11.77 -6.18 8.22
CA GLY A 258 -11.80 -7.63 7.99
C GLY A 258 -12.91 -8.12 7.05
N SER A 259 -13.69 -7.22 6.43
CA SER A 259 -14.67 -7.59 5.41
C SER A 259 -14.00 -8.28 4.22
N LYS A 260 -14.57 -9.38 3.75
CA LYS A 260 -14.05 -10.21 2.67
C LYS A 260 -15.03 -10.26 1.51
N LEU A 261 -14.52 -10.01 0.30
CA LEU A 261 -15.27 -10.18 -0.93
C LEU A 261 -15.54 -11.66 -1.18
N ILE A 262 -16.81 -12.01 -1.37
CA ILE A 262 -17.26 -13.35 -1.75
C ILE A 262 -17.02 -13.49 -3.25
N GLN A 263 -16.17 -14.43 -3.66
CA GLN A 263 -15.79 -14.58 -5.08
C GLN A 263 -16.78 -15.40 -5.89
N PHE A 264 -17.46 -16.35 -5.24
CA PHE A 264 -18.55 -17.13 -5.78
C PHE A 264 -19.58 -17.31 -4.65
N PHE A 265 -20.84 -16.96 -4.92
CA PHE A 265 -21.91 -16.93 -3.93
C PHE A 265 -22.69 -18.25 -3.92
N MET A 266 -22.79 -18.86 -2.74
CA MET A 266 -23.54 -20.09 -2.48
C MET A 266 -24.65 -19.82 -1.44
N GLU A 267 -25.91 -19.93 -1.87
CA GLU A 267 -27.08 -19.57 -1.05
C GLU A 267 -27.15 -20.32 0.29
N ASP A 268 -26.76 -21.60 0.33
CA ASP A 268 -26.80 -22.43 1.54
C ASP A 268 -25.57 -22.26 2.48
N VAL A 269 -24.52 -21.55 2.03
CA VAL A 269 -23.23 -21.47 2.74
C VAL A 269 -22.92 -20.03 3.19
N ASP A 270 -23.22 -19.04 2.36
CA ASP A 270 -22.80 -17.66 2.58
C ASP A 270 -23.79 -16.87 3.46
N LYS A 271 -23.41 -16.63 4.72
CA LYS A 271 -24.15 -15.74 5.62
C LYS A 271 -23.70 -14.28 5.42
N VAL A 272 -24.45 -13.51 4.62
CA VAL A 272 -24.16 -12.09 4.33
C VAL A 272 -24.89 -11.16 5.30
N GLN A 273 -24.16 -10.26 5.97
CA GLN A 273 -24.75 -9.15 6.72
C GLN A 273 -24.98 -7.93 5.82
N ILE A 274 -26.24 -7.56 5.58
CA ILE A 274 -26.62 -6.46 4.70
C ILE A 274 -26.66 -5.14 5.50
N GLY A 275 -25.78 -4.19 5.15
CA GLY A 275 -25.74 -2.84 5.73
C GLY A 275 -26.83 -1.89 5.21
N GLU A 276 -26.80 -0.63 5.68
CA GLU A 276 -27.80 0.40 5.34
C GLU A 276 -27.85 0.74 3.84
N LYS A 277 -29.04 1.13 3.35
CA LYS A 277 -29.32 1.44 1.93
C LYS A 277 -28.70 2.79 1.51
N SER A 278 -28.26 2.90 0.25
CA SER A 278 -27.73 4.17 -0.29
C SER A 278 -28.83 5.23 -0.49
N THR A 279 -28.43 6.50 -0.46
CA THR A 279 -29.33 7.68 -0.47
C THR A 279 -30.02 7.95 -1.81
N HIS A 280 -29.48 7.46 -2.93
CA HIS A 280 -29.93 7.81 -4.29
C HIS A 280 -30.50 6.63 -5.12
N GLY A 281 -30.46 5.39 -4.60
CA GLY A 281 -30.96 4.18 -5.28
C GLY A 281 -32.17 3.53 -4.61
N ARG A 282 -32.95 2.74 -5.35
CA ARG A 282 -34.12 2.00 -4.82
C ARG A 282 -33.72 0.78 -3.97
N GLY A 283 -32.61 0.10 -4.32
CA GLY A 283 -32.18 -1.18 -3.75
C GLY A 283 -30.78 -1.16 -3.10
N GLY A 284 -30.65 -1.84 -1.96
CA GLY A 284 -29.38 -2.10 -1.27
C GLY A 284 -28.63 -3.31 -1.85
N MET A 285 -27.63 -3.83 -1.14
CA MET A 285 -26.91 -5.04 -1.59
C MET A 285 -27.83 -6.28 -1.65
N GLY A 286 -28.81 -6.40 -0.74
CA GLY A 286 -29.79 -7.50 -0.77
C GLY A 286 -30.55 -7.61 -2.09
N ALA A 287 -31.08 -6.49 -2.61
CA ALA A 287 -31.81 -6.49 -3.89
C ALA A 287 -30.94 -6.93 -5.08
N LYS A 288 -29.62 -6.67 -5.04
CA LYS A 288 -28.69 -7.12 -6.08
C LYS A 288 -28.43 -8.62 -6.00
N ILE A 289 -28.34 -9.17 -4.78
CA ILE A 289 -28.24 -10.61 -4.55
C ILE A 289 -29.51 -11.30 -5.06
N ASP A 290 -30.69 -10.80 -4.69
CA ASP A 290 -31.99 -11.36 -5.12
C ASP A 290 -32.15 -11.34 -6.64
N ALA A 291 -31.74 -10.24 -7.29
CA ALA A 291 -31.74 -10.13 -8.74
C ALA A 291 -30.74 -11.09 -9.40
N ALA A 292 -29.52 -11.21 -8.87
CA ALA A 292 -28.51 -12.13 -9.39
C ALA A 292 -28.98 -13.59 -9.30
N LEU A 293 -29.47 -14.01 -8.12
CA LEU A 293 -30.09 -15.33 -7.91
C LEU A 293 -31.32 -15.53 -8.81
N GLY A 294 -32.12 -14.48 -8.99
CA GLY A 294 -33.23 -14.46 -9.92
C GLY A 294 -32.82 -14.77 -11.35
N ALA A 295 -31.69 -14.25 -11.82
CA ALA A 295 -31.21 -14.44 -13.19
C ALA A 295 -30.76 -15.89 -13.44
N VAL A 296 -30.05 -16.49 -12.47
CA VAL A 296 -29.44 -17.83 -12.58
C VAL A 296 -30.31 -18.97 -12.04
N LYS A 297 -31.63 -18.86 -12.20
CA LYS A 297 -32.56 -19.93 -11.76
C LYS A 297 -32.47 -21.17 -12.67
N PRO A 298 -32.62 -22.40 -12.14
CA PRO A 298 -32.74 -23.60 -12.96
C PRO A 298 -33.80 -23.45 -14.05
N GLY A 299 -33.46 -23.79 -15.28
CA GLY A 299 -34.32 -23.60 -16.46
C GLY A 299 -34.15 -22.26 -17.19
N SER A 300 -33.41 -21.31 -16.62
CA SER A 300 -32.92 -20.11 -17.32
C SER A 300 -31.76 -20.46 -18.26
N LYS A 301 -31.62 -19.75 -19.38
CA LYS A 301 -30.38 -19.80 -20.20
C LYS A 301 -29.24 -18.96 -19.63
N CYS A 302 -29.55 -18.04 -18.71
CA CYS A 302 -28.54 -17.26 -18.01
C CYS A 302 -27.89 -18.16 -16.95
N ASN A 303 -26.70 -18.66 -17.29
CA ASN A 303 -25.97 -19.60 -16.44
C ASN A 303 -25.02 -18.90 -15.48
N ALA A 304 -24.74 -17.62 -15.68
CA ALA A 304 -23.86 -16.85 -14.82
C ALA A 304 -24.33 -15.40 -14.65
N CYS A 305 -24.21 -14.89 -13.43
CA CYS A 305 -24.32 -13.47 -13.14
C CYS A 305 -23.08 -13.00 -12.38
N ILE A 306 -22.51 -11.84 -12.75
CA ILE A 306 -21.40 -11.23 -12.01
C ILE A 306 -21.83 -9.89 -11.46
N VAL A 307 -21.69 -9.72 -10.15
CA VAL A 307 -21.81 -8.41 -9.48
C VAL A 307 -20.42 -7.82 -9.30
N VAL A 308 -20.12 -6.72 -9.98
CA VAL A 308 -18.78 -6.11 -10.03
C VAL A 308 -18.84 -4.59 -9.89
N GLY A 309 -17.75 -3.99 -9.38
CA GLY A 309 -17.64 -2.55 -9.17
C GLY A 309 -17.64 -1.76 -10.49
N GLY A 310 -18.65 -0.94 -10.74
CA GLY A 310 -18.78 -0.05 -11.90
C GLY A 310 -17.90 1.21 -11.84
N HIS A 311 -17.16 1.43 -10.75
CA HIS A 311 -16.10 2.44 -10.70
C HIS A 311 -14.81 1.96 -11.37
N ASP A 312 -14.66 0.66 -11.58
CA ASP A 312 -13.57 0.07 -12.35
C ASP A 312 -13.85 0.27 -13.85
N LEU A 313 -12.97 1.01 -14.52
CA LEU A 313 -13.13 1.35 -15.93
C LEU A 313 -12.91 0.15 -16.87
N ASP A 314 -12.41 -0.99 -16.36
CA ASP A 314 -12.22 -2.23 -17.11
C ASP A 314 -13.12 -3.38 -16.61
N ALA A 315 -14.19 -3.05 -15.89
CA ALA A 315 -15.08 -4.05 -15.28
C ALA A 315 -15.59 -5.08 -16.32
N ILE A 316 -16.12 -4.63 -17.46
CA ILE A 316 -16.70 -5.51 -18.49
C ILE A 316 -15.60 -6.30 -19.21
N ARG A 317 -14.48 -5.66 -19.57
CA ARG A 317 -13.32 -6.31 -20.20
C ARG A 317 -12.77 -7.46 -19.35
N SER A 318 -12.70 -7.21 -18.04
CA SER A 318 -12.17 -8.16 -17.07
C SER A 318 -13.11 -9.33 -16.78
N THR A 319 -14.42 -9.18 -17.01
CA THR A 319 -15.42 -10.23 -16.73
C THR A 319 -15.78 -11.06 -17.96
N VAL A 320 -16.06 -10.42 -19.09
CA VAL A 320 -16.59 -11.08 -20.30
C VAL A 320 -15.84 -10.68 -21.58
N GLY A 321 -14.97 -9.68 -21.54
CA GLY A 321 -14.22 -9.21 -22.71
C GLY A 321 -12.96 -10.01 -23.00
N THR A 322 -11.89 -9.34 -23.45
CA THR A 322 -10.64 -9.98 -23.89
C THR A 322 -9.53 -9.96 -22.84
N MET A 323 -9.69 -9.19 -21.76
CA MET A 323 -8.66 -9.00 -20.74
C MET A 323 -8.63 -10.14 -19.73
N VAL A 324 -7.65 -11.05 -19.86
CA VAL A 324 -7.41 -12.15 -18.90
C VAL A 324 -7.03 -11.58 -17.54
N CYS A 325 -7.78 -11.96 -16.50
CA CYS A 325 -7.55 -11.47 -15.14
C CYS A 325 -7.15 -12.62 -14.20
N PRO A 326 -5.87 -12.72 -13.77
CA PRO A 326 -5.43 -13.78 -12.86
C PRO A 326 -6.13 -13.77 -11.50
N GLN A 327 -6.63 -12.61 -11.05
CA GLN A 327 -7.47 -12.48 -9.86
C GLN A 327 -8.90 -12.13 -10.27
N PRO A 328 -9.89 -12.99 -9.99
CA PRO A 328 -11.24 -12.77 -10.49
C PRO A 328 -11.86 -11.55 -9.79
N LYS A 329 -12.48 -10.66 -10.59
CA LYS A 329 -13.17 -9.47 -10.09
C LYS A 329 -14.66 -9.75 -9.84
N GLY A 330 -15.18 -9.13 -8.78
CA GLY A 330 -16.59 -9.24 -8.41
C GLY A 330 -17.03 -10.62 -7.92
N THR A 331 -18.30 -10.73 -7.57
CA THR A 331 -18.93 -11.96 -7.07
C THR A 331 -19.64 -12.68 -8.21
N LEU A 332 -19.30 -13.94 -8.42
CA LEU A 332 -19.97 -14.81 -9.39
C LEU A 332 -21.18 -15.50 -8.75
N PHE A 333 -22.27 -15.58 -9.49
CA PHE A 333 -23.47 -16.36 -9.23
C PHE A 333 -23.66 -17.31 -10.41
N VAL A 334 -23.98 -18.57 -10.16
CA VAL A 334 -24.09 -19.60 -11.20
C VAL A 334 -25.35 -20.43 -10.97
N THR A 335 -25.98 -20.88 -12.04
CA THR A 335 -27.14 -21.76 -11.96
C THR A 335 -26.78 -23.07 -11.25
N PRO A 336 -27.44 -23.41 -10.12
CA PRO A 336 -27.17 -24.64 -9.39
C PRO A 336 -27.32 -25.89 -10.25
N GLY A 337 -26.42 -26.87 -10.08
CA GLY A 337 -26.43 -28.14 -10.80
C GLY A 337 -25.85 -28.10 -12.22
N THR A 338 -25.24 -26.99 -12.64
CA THR A 338 -24.52 -26.89 -13.91
C THR A 338 -23.04 -27.22 -13.78
N GLN A 339 -22.36 -27.59 -14.88
CA GLN A 339 -20.91 -27.80 -14.88
C GLN A 339 -20.12 -26.56 -14.40
N LEU A 340 -20.62 -25.37 -14.72
CA LEU A 340 -20.02 -24.11 -14.27
C LEU A 340 -20.13 -23.96 -12.75
N TYR A 341 -21.21 -24.45 -12.14
CA TYR A 341 -21.40 -24.45 -10.69
C TYR A 341 -20.38 -25.36 -10.02
N ASP A 342 -20.20 -26.58 -10.53
CA ASP A 342 -19.21 -27.52 -10.01
C ASP A 342 -17.78 -27.00 -10.14
N LEU A 343 -17.46 -26.30 -11.24
CA LEU A 343 -16.16 -25.65 -11.44
C LEU A 343 -15.95 -24.52 -10.43
N ALA A 344 -16.93 -23.62 -10.28
CA ALA A 344 -16.84 -22.52 -9.33
C ALA A 344 -16.78 -23.02 -7.87
N ALA A 345 -17.55 -24.06 -7.54
CA ALA A 345 -17.53 -24.69 -6.23
C ALA A 345 -16.17 -25.36 -5.95
N LYS A 346 -15.61 -26.13 -6.88
CA LYS A 346 -14.27 -26.71 -6.74
C LYS A 346 -13.17 -25.65 -6.64
N GLU A 347 -13.31 -24.54 -7.36
CA GLU A 347 -12.40 -23.41 -7.24
C GLU A 347 -12.50 -22.78 -5.86
N VAL A 348 -13.70 -22.61 -5.30
CA VAL A 348 -13.89 -22.18 -3.91
C VAL A 348 -13.38 -23.22 -2.93
N ASP A 349 -13.63 -24.51 -3.08
CA ASP A 349 -13.10 -25.57 -2.20
C ASP A 349 -11.58 -25.68 -2.28
N THR A 350 -11.00 -25.40 -3.45
CA THR A 350 -9.54 -25.27 -3.60
C THR A 350 -9.06 -23.96 -2.96
N LEU A 351 -9.83 -22.88 -3.10
CA LEU A 351 -9.57 -21.59 -2.46
C LEU A 351 -9.71 -21.70 -0.95
N VAL A 352 -10.66 -22.49 -0.42
CA VAL A 352 -11.02 -22.79 0.96
C VAL A 352 -10.06 -23.82 1.50
N ALA A 353 -9.63 -24.84 0.78
CA ALA A 353 -8.44 -25.61 1.15
C ALA A 353 -7.17 -24.72 1.20
N ARG A 354 -7.11 -23.65 0.39
CA ARG A 354 -6.11 -22.58 0.46
C ARG A 354 -6.43 -21.46 1.48
N ILE A 355 -7.66 -21.37 2.04
CA ILE A 355 -8.19 -20.24 2.87
C ILE A 355 -8.61 -20.70 4.28
N GLU A 356 -9.07 -21.91 4.50
CA GLU A 356 -8.89 -22.69 5.73
C GLU A 356 -7.41 -23.02 5.92
N GLY A 357 -6.63 -22.97 4.84
CA GLY A 357 -5.21 -22.64 4.84
C GLY A 357 -4.90 -21.14 5.03
N ARG A 358 -5.76 -20.32 5.69
CA ARG A 358 -5.43 -18.96 6.22
C ARG A 358 -4.53 -19.05 7.46
N GLU A 359 -3.52 -19.88 7.36
CA GLU A 359 -2.22 -19.53 7.89
C GLU A 359 -1.44 -18.99 6.70
N VAL A 360 -0.70 -17.90 6.88
CA VAL A 360 0.53 -17.65 6.09
C VAL A 360 1.15 -19.00 5.71
N PRO A 361 1.50 -19.28 4.43
CA PRO A 361 1.79 -20.63 3.95
C PRO A 361 2.50 -21.42 5.04
N HIS A 362 1.93 -22.55 5.48
CA HIS A 362 2.32 -23.24 6.73
C HIS A 362 3.84 -23.22 6.96
N GLU A 363 4.63 -23.38 5.90
CA GLU A 363 6.09 -23.25 5.88
C GLU A 363 6.67 -21.90 6.38
N ALA A 364 6.19 -20.73 5.91
CA ALA A 364 6.75 -19.42 6.29
C ALA A 364 6.44 -19.05 7.74
N ARG A 365 5.19 -19.26 8.20
CA ARG A 365 4.84 -19.10 9.63
C ARG A 365 5.54 -20.15 10.49
N THR A 366 5.62 -21.40 10.04
CA THR A 366 6.36 -22.45 10.75
C THR A 366 7.83 -22.11 10.87
N MET A 367 8.46 -21.56 9.82
CA MET A 367 9.86 -21.12 9.86
C MET A 367 10.05 -20.00 10.89
N ALA A 368 9.21 -18.96 10.85
CA ALA A 368 9.26 -17.86 11.82
C ALA A 368 9.02 -18.34 13.26
N THR A 369 8.05 -19.24 13.46
CA THR A 369 7.71 -19.78 14.79
C THR A 369 8.81 -20.69 15.32
N LYS A 370 9.43 -21.52 14.47
CA LYS A 370 10.60 -22.33 14.85
C LYS A 370 11.77 -21.45 15.24
N ALA A 371 12.07 -20.40 14.46
CA ALA A 371 13.13 -19.44 14.78
C ALA A 371 12.87 -18.78 16.15
N ARG A 372 11.64 -18.34 16.42
CA ARG A 372 11.23 -17.78 17.71
C ARG A 372 11.42 -18.76 18.88
N ASN A 373 11.02 -20.01 18.70
CA ASN A 373 11.11 -21.03 19.75
C ASN A 373 12.57 -21.39 20.06
N GLU A 374 13.42 -21.54 19.04
CA GLU A 374 14.85 -21.79 19.26
C GLU A 374 15.57 -20.56 19.84
N ALA A 375 15.17 -19.34 19.47
CA ALA A 375 15.69 -18.12 20.10
C ALA A 375 15.39 -18.07 21.61
N ARG A 376 14.18 -18.44 22.02
CA ARG A 376 13.82 -18.55 23.45
C ARG A 376 14.69 -19.56 24.19
N LYS A 377 15.03 -20.69 23.57
CA LYS A 377 15.98 -21.68 24.15
C LYS A 377 17.40 -21.11 24.23
N LEU A 378 17.85 -20.40 23.19
CA LEU A 378 19.18 -19.77 23.18
C LEU A 378 19.32 -18.77 24.34
N GLN A 379 18.26 -18.00 24.62
CA GLN A 379 18.20 -17.02 25.71
C GLN A 379 18.34 -17.66 27.11
N THR A 380 18.00 -18.93 27.29
CA THR A 380 18.14 -19.62 28.58
C THR A 380 19.51 -20.25 28.79
N LEU A 381 20.35 -20.32 27.75
CA LEU A 381 21.69 -20.89 27.88
C LEU A 381 22.61 -19.93 28.67
N PRO A 382 23.62 -20.44 29.39
CA PRO A 382 24.69 -19.59 29.92
C PRO A 382 25.45 -18.86 28.81
N TYR A 383 26.02 -17.70 29.14
CA TYR A 383 26.81 -16.90 28.19
C TYR A 383 27.94 -17.69 27.53
N GLU A 384 28.70 -18.47 28.30
CA GLU A 384 29.81 -19.28 27.77
C GLU A 384 29.35 -20.31 26.73
N GLU A 385 28.14 -20.87 26.87
CA GLU A 385 27.58 -21.77 25.86
C GLU A 385 27.19 -21.01 24.58
N ARG A 386 26.57 -19.83 24.70
CA ARG A 386 26.27 -18.97 23.53
C ARG A 386 27.54 -18.52 22.81
N ARG A 387 28.59 -18.22 23.57
CA ARG A 387 29.92 -17.86 23.06
C ARG A 387 30.58 -19.03 22.33
N ALA A 388 30.52 -20.23 22.88
CA ALA A 388 31.04 -21.45 22.23
C ALA A 388 30.35 -21.74 20.88
N ILE A 389 29.04 -21.47 20.76
CA ILE A 389 28.31 -21.56 19.48
C ILE A 389 28.95 -20.64 18.43
N LEU A 390 29.23 -19.37 18.76
CA LEU A 390 29.84 -18.42 17.83
C LEU A 390 31.23 -18.84 17.37
N TYR A 391 32.09 -19.33 18.28
CA TYR A 391 33.38 -19.90 17.90
C TYR A 391 33.25 -21.07 16.96
N THR A 392 32.31 -21.97 17.24
CA THR A 392 32.03 -23.14 16.39
C THR A 392 31.59 -22.73 14.99
N VAL A 393 30.76 -21.69 14.88
CA VAL A 393 30.36 -21.11 13.58
C VAL A 393 31.57 -20.54 12.84
N ALA A 394 32.45 -19.80 13.51
CA ALA A 394 33.66 -19.25 12.90
C ALA A 394 34.59 -20.34 12.35
N ASP A 395 34.80 -21.41 13.13
CA ASP A 395 35.64 -22.54 12.72
C ASP A 395 35.02 -23.33 11.56
N ALA A 396 33.71 -23.55 11.59
CA ALA A 396 32.99 -24.27 10.55
C ALA A 396 33.07 -23.58 9.18
N LEU A 397 33.08 -22.25 9.13
CA LEU A 397 33.26 -21.50 7.87
C LEU A 397 34.62 -21.78 7.23
N LEU A 398 35.67 -21.89 8.04
CA LEU A 398 37.03 -22.15 7.55
C LEU A 398 37.23 -23.63 7.18
N GLN A 399 36.65 -24.55 7.95
CA GLN A 399 36.70 -25.99 7.67
C GLN A 399 35.96 -26.35 6.38
N ASN A 400 34.85 -25.68 6.09
CA ASN A 400 34.02 -25.91 4.89
C ASN A 400 34.32 -24.92 3.75
N LYS A 401 35.47 -24.24 3.79
CA LYS A 401 35.80 -23.18 2.81
C LYS A 401 35.78 -23.66 1.37
N GLU A 402 36.22 -24.89 1.10
CA GLU A 402 36.26 -25.45 -0.26
C GLU A 402 34.85 -25.66 -0.81
N GLU A 403 33.92 -26.16 0.02
CA GLU A 403 32.50 -26.32 -0.35
C GLU A 403 31.86 -24.96 -0.63
N ILE A 404 32.12 -23.95 0.22
CA ILE A 404 31.58 -22.59 0.07
C ILE A 404 32.11 -21.93 -1.21
N LEU A 405 33.42 -22.00 -1.48
CA LEU A 405 34.02 -21.40 -2.67
C LEU A 405 33.58 -22.12 -3.95
N ALA A 406 33.39 -23.45 -3.91
CA ALA A 406 32.83 -24.20 -5.04
C ALA A 406 31.37 -23.81 -5.33
N ALA A 407 30.55 -23.56 -4.30
CA ALA A 407 29.20 -23.04 -4.47
C ALA A 407 29.20 -21.62 -5.04
N ASN A 408 30.10 -20.75 -4.56
CA ASN A 408 30.26 -19.38 -5.08
C ASN A 408 30.71 -19.35 -6.53
N ALA A 409 31.57 -20.28 -6.95
CA ALA A 409 31.98 -20.41 -8.34
C ALA A 409 30.79 -20.69 -9.29
N LYS A 410 29.80 -21.49 -8.85
CA LYS A 410 28.57 -21.74 -9.62
C LYS A 410 27.74 -20.46 -9.78
N ASP A 411 27.58 -19.71 -8.70
CA ASP A 411 26.86 -18.41 -8.72
C ASP A 411 27.56 -17.40 -9.64
N LEU A 412 28.91 -17.29 -9.57
CA LEU A 412 29.69 -16.40 -10.43
C LEU A 412 29.58 -16.80 -11.91
N GLN A 413 29.59 -18.10 -12.23
CA GLN A 413 29.37 -18.59 -13.59
C GLN A 413 27.98 -18.24 -14.12
N ALA A 414 26.94 -18.41 -13.31
CA ALA A 414 25.57 -18.03 -13.66
C ALA A 414 25.45 -16.51 -13.86
N ALA A 415 25.98 -15.71 -12.94
CA ALA A 415 25.95 -14.25 -13.03
C ALA A 415 26.67 -13.71 -14.29
N ASN A 416 27.80 -14.32 -14.67
CA ASN A 416 28.52 -13.99 -15.89
C ASN A 416 27.72 -14.37 -17.16
N LYS A 417 27.02 -15.50 -17.17
CA LYS A 417 26.14 -15.92 -18.28
C LYS A 417 24.94 -14.99 -18.44
N ASP A 418 24.37 -14.55 -17.32
CA ASP A 418 23.18 -13.68 -17.30
C ASP A 418 23.51 -12.20 -17.60
N GLY A 419 24.77 -11.86 -17.87
CA GLY A 419 25.20 -10.49 -18.16
C GLY A 419 25.07 -9.54 -16.95
N THR A 420 25.19 -10.08 -15.73
CA THR A 420 25.06 -9.30 -14.50
C THR A 420 26.13 -8.21 -14.44
N ALA A 421 25.75 -7.00 -14.00
CA ALA A 421 26.67 -5.87 -13.91
C ALA A 421 27.94 -6.19 -13.09
N VAL A 422 29.10 -5.76 -13.58
CA VAL A 422 30.43 -6.06 -12.99
C VAL A 422 30.50 -5.72 -11.50
N GLN A 423 29.86 -4.64 -11.07
CA GLN A 423 29.83 -4.23 -9.66
C GLN A 423 29.07 -5.22 -8.76
N LEU A 424 27.99 -5.82 -9.24
CA LEU A 424 27.24 -6.84 -8.50
C LEU A 424 28.03 -8.16 -8.43
N VAL A 425 28.74 -8.52 -9.52
CA VAL A 425 29.64 -9.69 -9.54
C VAL A 425 30.78 -9.54 -8.53
N ARG A 426 31.35 -8.32 -8.38
CA ARG A 426 32.36 -8.04 -7.35
C ARG A 426 31.83 -8.24 -5.93
N ARG A 427 30.58 -7.84 -5.66
CA ARG A 427 29.92 -8.05 -4.36
C ARG A 427 29.61 -9.53 -4.10
N LEU A 428 29.24 -10.27 -5.16
CA LEU A 428 28.93 -11.70 -5.10
C LEU A 428 30.16 -12.57 -4.81
N LYS A 429 31.35 -12.16 -5.25
CA LYS A 429 32.58 -12.96 -5.14
C LYS A 429 33.02 -13.16 -3.68
N LEU A 430 33.28 -14.42 -3.33
CA LEU A 430 33.97 -14.85 -2.11
C LEU A 430 35.39 -15.32 -2.44
N ASN A 431 36.31 -15.15 -1.48
CA ASN A 431 37.69 -15.63 -1.54
C ASN A 431 38.15 -16.03 -0.12
N ASP A 432 39.31 -16.68 -0.02
CA ASP A 432 39.87 -17.10 1.28
C ASP A 432 40.02 -15.91 2.24
N GLU A 433 40.49 -14.75 1.77
CA GLU A 433 40.66 -13.54 2.59
C GLU A 433 39.34 -13.11 3.24
N LYS A 434 38.25 -13.01 2.47
CA LYS A 434 36.92 -12.68 2.99
C LYS A 434 36.45 -13.68 4.03
N LEU A 435 36.64 -14.99 3.80
CA LEU A 435 36.23 -16.02 4.76
C LEU A 435 37.02 -15.92 6.07
N ASN A 436 38.32 -15.62 6.00
CA ASN A 436 39.14 -15.37 7.19
C ASN A 436 38.68 -14.12 7.95
N THR A 437 38.40 -13.03 7.24
CA THR A 437 37.86 -11.80 7.84
C THR A 437 36.51 -12.05 8.51
N LEU A 438 35.62 -12.82 7.87
CA LEU A 438 34.34 -13.21 8.46
C LEU A 438 34.51 -14.03 9.72
N ALA A 439 35.35 -15.06 9.71
CA ALA A 439 35.63 -15.87 10.89
C ALA A 439 36.22 -15.02 12.03
N SER A 440 37.16 -14.11 11.72
CA SER A 440 37.72 -13.19 12.71
C SER A 440 36.66 -12.24 13.31
N GLY A 441 35.78 -11.68 12.48
CA GLY A 441 34.68 -10.82 12.94
C GLY A 441 33.71 -11.56 13.86
N ILE A 442 33.39 -12.83 13.56
CA ILE A 442 32.54 -13.67 14.42
C ILE A 442 33.21 -13.93 15.77
N ARG A 443 34.53 -14.20 15.79
CA ARG A 443 35.28 -14.34 17.05
C ARG A 443 35.28 -13.06 17.87
N GLN A 444 35.45 -11.91 17.21
CA GLN A 444 35.37 -10.60 17.89
C GLN A 444 34.00 -10.37 18.53
N ILE A 445 32.90 -10.76 17.87
CA ILE A 445 31.55 -10.71 18.44
C ILE A 445 31.44 -11.66 19.64
N ALA A 446 32.00 -12.87 19.54
CA ALA A 446 32.01 -13.85 20.63
C ALA A 446 32.77 -13.36 21.87
N ASP A 447 33.78 -12.50 21.68
CA ASP A 447 34.61 -11.93 22.75
C ASP A 447 34.01 -10.67 23.41
N GLN A 448 32.89 -10.15 22.89
CA GLN A 448 32.17 -9.04 23.53
C GLN A 448 31.46 -9.50 24.80
N LYS A 449 31.38 -8.63 25.81
CA LYS A 449 30.64 -8.89 27.07
C LYS A 449 29.20 -9.34 26.78
N ASP A 450 28.65 -10.19 27.66
CA ASP A 450 27.29 -10.71 27.50
C ASP A 450 26.27 -9.57 27.31
N PRO A 451 25.64 -9.46 26.14
CA PRO A 451 24.68 -8.40 25.88
C PRO A 451 23.33 -8.62 26.56
N LEU A 452 23.03 -9.83 27.05
CA LEU A 452 21.71 -10.18 27.59
C LEU A 452 21.64 -9.98 29.10
N GLY A 453 20.51 -9.42 29.58
CA GLY A 453 20.27 -9.23 31.01
C GLY A 453 21.10 -8.12 31.65
N VAL A 454 21.72 -7.24 30.86
CA VAL A 454 22.48 -6.09 31.35
C VAL A 454 21.52 -5.09 31.98
N VAL A 455 21.73 -4.77 33.25
CA VAL A 455 20.95 -3.75 33.97
C VAL A 455 21.34 -2.37 33.43
N LYS A 456 20.35 -1.64 32.91
CA LYS A 456 20.53 -0.27 32.38
C LYS A 456 20.07 0.79 33.38
N ALA A 457 19.12 0.45 34.25
CA ALA A 457 18.68 1.29 35.36
C ALA A 457 18.18 0.40 36.50
N LYS A 458 18.41 0.81 37.75
CA LYS A 458 17.92 0.10 38.93
C LYS A 458 17.51 1.10 40.00
N ARG A 459 16.29 0.98 40.52
CA ARG A 459 15.80 1.80 41.64
C ARG A 459 14.94 1.00 42.59
N GLU A 460 14.97 1.40 43.85
CA GLU A 460 13.98 1.01 44.83
C GLU A 460 12.77 1.94 44.68
N LEU A 461 11.58 1.36 44.45
CA LEU A 461 10.34 2.13 44.42
C LEU A 461 9.81 2.40 45.82
N ALA A 462 9.97 1.44 46.72
CA ALA A 462 9.60 1.49 48.14
C ALA A 462 10.39 0.39 48.88
N ASP A 463 10.30 0.36 50.22
CA ASP A 463 10.98 -0.65 51.04
C ASP A 463 10.72 -2.08 50.53
N GLY A 464 11.80 -2.80 50.19
CA GLY A 464 11.77 -4.15 49.63
C GLY A 464 11.16 -4.27 48.21
N LEU A 465 10.95 -3.16 47.47
CA LEU A 465 10.33 -3.14 46.15
C LEU A 465 11.32 -2.60 45.08
N GLU A 466 12.09 -3.49 44.48
CA GLU A 466 13.14 -3.14 43.52
C GLU A 466 12.66 -3.23 42.06
N LEU A 467 12.81 -2.14 41.32
CA LEU A 467 12.58 -2.05 39.89
C LEU A 467 13.91 -2.00 39.12
N SER A 468 14.08 -2.90 38.15
CA SER A 468 15.24 -2.92 37.26
C SER A 468 14.83 -2.90 35.79
N GLN A 469 15.48 -2.08 34.97
CA GLN A 469 15.40 -2.16 33.51
C GLN A 469 16.58 -2.97 32.98
N ILE A 470 16.32 -4.03 32.21
CA ILE A 470 17.37 -4.91 31.68
C ILE A 470 17.28 -5.07 30.16
N THR A 471 18.41 -5.36 29.51
CA THR A 471 18.45 -5.70 28.09
C THR A 471 17.85 -7.08 27.82
N VAL A 472 17.14 -7.18 26.70
CA VAL A 472 16.60 -8.43 26.15
C VAL A 472 16.66 -8.40 24.62
N PRO A 473 16.65 -9.56 23.94
CA PRO A 473 16.57 -9.60 22.49
C PRO A 473 15.28 -8.96 21.97
N ILE A 474 15.30 -8.47 20.73
CA ILE A 474 14.09 -7.98 20.05
C ILE A 474 13.09 -9.12 19.85
N GLY A 475 13.55 -10.30 19.43
CA GLY A 475 12.70 -11.46 19.15
C GLY A 475 13.15 -12.18 17.88
N VAL A 476 12.38 -12.05 16.80
CA VAL A 476 12.69 -12.60 15.47
C VAL A 476 13.00 -11.48 14.49
N LEU A 477 14.17 -11.56 13.85
CA LEU A 477 14.63 -10.65 12.83
C LEU A 477 14.38 -11.24 11.44
N MET A 478 13.90 -10.44 10.50
CA MET A 478 13.85 -10.79 9.08
C MET A 478 14.78 -9.89 8.28
N ILE A 479 15.80 -10.46 7.65
CA ILE A 479 16.85 -9.69 7.00
C ILE A 479 16.92 -10.08 5.53
N ILE A 480 16.70 -9.08 4.67
CA ILE A 480 16.60 -9.24 3.22
C ILE A 480 17.79 -8.53 2.59
N PHE A 481 18.65 -9.24 1.86
CA PHE A 481 19.91 -8.69 1.34
C PHE A 481 20.18 -9.10 -0.11
N GLU A 482 20.85 -8.24 -0.87
CA GLU A 482 21.16 -8.44 -2.30
C GLU A 482 22.66 -8.57 -2.56
N SER A 483 23.02 -9.54 -3.43
CA SER A 483 24.32 -9.76 -4.07
C SER A 483 25.52 -9.83 -3.12
N ARG A 484 25.32 -10.24 -1.87
CA ARG A 484 26.32 -10.24 -0.79
C ARG A 484 26.25 -11.50 0.07
N PRO A 485 26.77 -12.64 -0.41
CA PRO A 485 26.79 -13.88 0.39
C PRO A 485 27.65 -13.77 1.66
N ASP A 486 28.60 -12.83 1.69
CA ASP A 486 29.41 -12.49 2.87
C ASP A 486 28.62 -11.85 4.02
N SER A 487 27.45 -11.26 3.74
CA SER A 487 26.60 -10.68 4.79
C SER A 487 25.93 -11.74 5.65
N MET A 488 25.63 -12.94 5.12
CA MET A 488 24.89 -13.98 5.84
C MET A 488 25.59 -14.44 7.13
N PRO A 489 26.90 -14.76 7.15
CA PRO A 489 27.60 -15.11 8.37
C PRO A 489 27.62 -13.99 9.41
N GLN A 490 27.83 -12.74 9.00
CA GLN A 490 27.87 -11.58 9.89
C GLN A 490 26.51 -11.38 10.58
N ILE A 491 25.45 -11.37 9.79
CA ILE A 491 24.08 -11.21 10.27
C ILE A 491 23.69 -12.35 11.22
N SER A 492 24.07 -13.59 10.87
CA SER A 492 23.81 -14.77 11.70
C SER A 492 24.52 -14.67 13.05
N ALA A 493 25.79 -14.26 13.07
CA ALA A 493 26.54 -14.09 14.30
C ALA A 493 25.98 -12.97 15.19
N LEU A 494 25.58 -11.84 14.60
CA LEU A 494 24.93 -10.75 15.34
C LEU A 494 23.60 -11.21 15.96
N ALA A 495 22.76 -11.94 15.22
CA ALA A 495 21.50 -12.47 15.73
C ALA A 495 21.71 -13.48 16.87
N LEU A 496 22.67 -14.39 16.73
CA LEU A 496 23.02 -15.37 17.77
C LEU A 496 23.58 -14.69 19.03
N ALA A 497 24.49 -13.74 18.88
CA ALA A 497 25.07 -13.00 20.00
C ALA A 497 24.01 -12.20 20.77
N SER A 498 23.07 -11.59 20.04
CA SER A 498 21.95 -10.83 20.61
C SER A 498 20.75 -11.69 21.02
N GLY A 499 20.83 -13.03 20.94
CA GLY A 499 19.76 -13.94 21.39
C GLY A 499 18.47 -13.91 20.55
N ASN A 500 18.56 -13.46 19.29
CA ASN A 500 17.44 -13.34 18.37
C ASN A 500 17.30 -14.58 17.46
N GLY A 501 16.06 -14.87 17.06
CA GLY A 501 15.77 -15.76 15.93
C GLY A 501 15.94 -15.01 14.62
N LEU A 502 16.28 -15.71 13.54
CA LEU A 502 16.65 -15.07 12.28
C LEU A 502 15.99 -15.72 11.07
N LEU A 503 15.41 -14.90 10.21
CA LEU A 503 14.92 -15.25 8.88
C LEU A 503 15.74 -14.49 7.85
N LEU A 504 16.33 -15.20 6.90
CA LEU A 504 17.21 -14.64 5.89
C LEU A 504 16.61 -14.79 4.51
N LYS A 505 16.66 -13.72 3.72
CA LYS A 505 16.39 -13.77 2.29
C LYS A 505 17.52 -13.12 1.52
N GLY A 506 18.36 -13.95 0.89
CA GLY A 506 19.39 -13.48 -0.03
C GLY A 506 18.86 -13.28 -1.46
N GLY A 507 19.60 -12.53 -2.26
CA GLY A 507 19.34 -12.36 -3.70
C GLY A 507 19.44 -13.68 -4.49
N LYS A 508 18.75 -13.73 -5.63
CA LYS A 508 18.67 -14.95 -6.49
C LYS A 508 20.03 -15.33 -7.09
N GLU A 509 20.89 -14.34 -7.29
CA GLU A 509 22.24 -14.42 -7.84
C GLU A 509 23.24 -15.10 -6.90
N ALA A 510 22.91 -15.25 -5.61
CA ALA A 510 23.75 -15.89 -4.61
C ALA A 510 23.13 -17.18 -4.06
N THR A 511 22.26 -17.84 -4.85
CA THR A 511 21.45 -18.97 -4.38
C THR A 511 22.32 -20.13 -3.87
N HIS A 512 23.36 -20.53 -4.60
CA HIS A 512 24.20 -21.67 -4.21
C HIS A 512 25.06 -21.34 -2.99
N SER A 513 25.65 -20.14 -2.96
CA SER A 513 26.46 -19.65 -1.84
C SER A 513 25.62 -19.57 -0.57
N ASN A 514 24.45 -18.94 -0.63
CA ASN A 514 23.57 -18.75 0.52
C ASN A 514 23.07 -20.08 1.08
N ALA A 515 22.68 -21.04 0.23
CA ALA A 515 22.24 -22.36 0.69
C ALA A 515 23.37 -23.13 1.41
N THR A 516 24.59 -23.06 0.87
CA THR A 516 25.76 -23.74 1.44
C THR A 516 26.17 -23.11 2.77
N ILE A 517 26.27 -21.78 2.82
CA ILE A 517 26.62 -21.04 4.04
C ILE A 517 25.54 -21.26 5.13
N HIS A 518 24.26 -21.21 4.76
CA HIS A 518 23.16 -21.47 5.70
C HIS A 518 23.24 -22.86 6.33
N LYS A 519 23.53 -23.89 5.51
CA LYS A 519 23.75 -25.26 5.99
C LYS A 519 24.93 -25.33 6.97
N VAL A 520 26.10 -24.78 6.60
CA VAL A 520 27.31 -24.77 7.44
C VAL A 520 27.05 -24.11 8.78
N ILE A 521 26.41 -22.93 8.78
CA ILE A 521 26.10 -22.20 10.03
C ILE A 521 25.08 -23.00 10.86
N GLY A 522 24.02 -23.51 10.25
CA GLY A 522 22.98 -24.27 10.95
C GLY A 522 23.51 -25.54 11.63
N ASP A 523 24.37 -26.29 10.94
CA ASP A 523 25.05 -27.47 11.49
C ASP A 523 26.02 -27.09 12.61
N ALA A 524 26.76 -25.98 12.46
CA ALA A 524 27.66 -25.47 13.49
C ALA A 524 26.94 -24.99 14.76
N VAL A 525 25.76 -24.39 14.64
CA VAL A 525 24.94 -23.99 15.79
C VAL A 525 24.42 -25.21 16.56
N GLU A 526 23.95 -26.23 15.84
CA GLU A 526 23.48 -27.46 16.47
C GLU A 526 24.62 -28.20 17.16
N MET A 527 25.80 -28.28 16.54
CA MET A 527 27.00 -28.86 17.12
C MET A 527 27.52 -28.09 18.34
N GLY A 528 27.71 -26.77 18.20
CA GLY A 528 28.26 -25.91 19.26
C GLY A 528 27.36 -25.80 20.49
N SER A 529 26.06 -26.03 20.33
CA SER A 529 25.09 -26.08 21.44
C SER A 529 24.91 -27.47 22.06
N GLY A 530 25.61 -28.50 21.56
CA GLY A 530 25.40 -29.89 21.98
C GLY A 530 23.99 -30.41 21.64
N GLY A 531 23.39 -29.90 20.56
CA GLY A 531 22.05 -30.25 20.11
C GLY A 531 20.89 -29.56 20.84
N LYS A 532 21.19 -28.68 21.81
CA LYS A 532 20.18 -27.91 22.58
C LYS A 532 19.43 -26.90 21.70
N ILE A 533 20.13 -26.31 20.73
CA ILE A 533 19.58 -25.39 19.74
C ILE A 533 19.58 -26.09 18.38
N LYS A 534 18.43 -26.10 17.71
CA LYS A 534 18.30 -26.69 16.38
C LYS A 534 18.67 -25.68 15.29
N ARG A 535 19.13 -26.18 14.14
CA ARG A 535 19.42 -25.38 12.92
C ARG A 535 18.29 -24.41 12.52
N HIS A 536 17.06 -24.68 12.94
CA HIS A 536 15.88 -23.87 12.66
C HIS A 536 15.88 -22.49 13.33
N ILE A 537 16.84 -22.16 14.21
CA ILE A 537 17.02 -20.79 14.71
C ILE A 537 17.31 -19.79 13.60
N ILE A 538 17.92 -20.24 12.50
CA ILE A 538 18.12 -19.47 11.27
C ILE A 538 17.32 -20.13 10.15
N GLY A 539 16.29 -19.44 9.65
CA GLY A 539 15.50 -19.84 8.50
C GLY A 539 16.00 -19.18 7.21
N LEU A 540 16.16 -19.94 6.12
CA LEU A 540 16.48 -19.41 4.79
C LEU A 540 15.24 -19.41 3.90
N VAL A 541 14.81 -18.22 3.50
CA VAL A 541 13.69 -18.00 2.59
C VAL A 541 14.20 -18.11 1.15
N THR A 542 13.62 -18.99 0.35
CA THR A 542 14.13 -19.31 -0.99
C THR A 542 13.30 -18.68 -2.11
N SER A 543 12.01 -18.39 -1.89
CA SER A 543 11.15 -17.78 -2.91
C SER A 543 10.89 -16.29 -2.66
N ARG A 544 10.58 -15.54 -3.73
CA ARG A 544 10.22 -14.12 -3.64
C ARG A 544 8.79 -13.93 -3.13
N ASP A 545 7.89 -14.86 -3.46
CA ASP A 545 6.49 -14.82 -3.02
C ASP A 545 6.38 -14.96 -1.49
N GLN A 546 7.26 -15.78 -0.89
CA GLN A 546 7.37 -15.90 0.57
C GLN A 546 7.72 -14.57 1.28
N ILE A 547 8.35 -13.60 0.61
CA ILE A 547 8.65 -12.30 1.22
C ILE A 547 7.35 -11.56 1.52
N LYS A 548 6.43 -11.50 0.55
CA LYS A 548 5.15 -10.80 0.72
C LYS A 548 4.36 -11.39 1.88
N ASP A 549 4.37 -12.71 2.00
CA ASP A 549 3.67 -13.43 3.06
C ASP A 549 4.31 -13.20 4.43
N MET A 550 5.64 -13.21 4.50
CA MET A 550 6.38 -12.92 5.74
C MET A 550 6.24 -11.47 6.19
N LEU A 551 6.14 -10.51 5.28
CA LEU A 551 5.90 -9.10 5.62
C LEU A 551 4.53 -8.87 6.31
N GLY A 552 3.61 -9.84 6.24
CA GLY A 552 2.34 -9.84 6.96
C GLY A 552 2.36 -10.55 8.32
N LEU A 553 3.50 -11.05 8.79
CA LEU A 553 3.65 -11.76 10.07
C LEU A 553 4.07 -10.81 11.21
N ASP A 554 3.38 -9.69 11.41
CA ASP A 554 3.66 -8.75 12.51
C ASP A 554 3.36 -9.30 13.91
N ASP A 555 2.74 -10.48 14.01
CA ASP A 555 2.59 -11.24 15.26
C ASP A 555 3.80 -12.13 15.58
N VAL A 556 4.64 -12.49 14.59
CA VAL A 556 5.79 -13.40 14.76
C VAL A 556 7.15 -12.76 14.49
N ILE A 557 7.23 -11.83 13.55
CA ILE A 557 8.46 -11.14 13.16
C ILE A 557 8.47 -9.76 13.82
N ASP A 558 9.54 -9.47 14.54
CA ASP A 558 9.61 -8.30 15.41
C ASP A 558 10.38 -7.13 14.77
N LEU A 559 11.25 -7.41 13.78
CA LEU A 559 12.01 -6.39 13.03
C LEU A 559 12.38 -6.86 11.62
N VAL A 560 12.21 -6.01 10.60
CA VAL A 560 12.70 -6.23 9.23
C VAL A 560 13.88 -5.31 8.92
N ILE A 561 14.96 -5.87 8.34
CA ILE A 561 16.15 -5.11 7.95
C ILE A 561 16.46 -5.34 6.46
N PRO A 562 16.14 -4.39 5.57
CA PRO A 562 16.58 -4.45 4.18
C PRO A 562 18.02 -3.98 4.01
N ARG A 563 18.81 -4.76 3.26
CA ARG A 563 20.19 -4.49 2.84
C ARG A 563 20.29 -4.61 1.31
N GLY A 564 19.77 -3.59 0.62
CA GLY A 564 19.74 -3.54 -0.84
C GLY A 564 19.47 -2.13 -1.34
N GLY A 565 19.10 -2.00 -2.61
CA GLY A 565 18.82 -0.68 -3.20
C GLY A 565 17.59 0.01 -2.60
N ASN A 566 17.49 1.33 -2.80
CA ASN A 566 16.38 2.17 -2.33
C ASN A 566 14.99 1.58 -2.68
N ALA A 567 14.83 1.08 -3.91
CA ALA A 567 13.57 0.47 -4.37
C ALA A 567 13.10 -0.70 -3.49
N LEU A 568 14.03 -1.54 -3.00
CA LEU A 568 13.71 -2.65 -2.10
C LEU A 568 13.27 -2.12 -0.72
N VAL A 569 14.01 -1.15 -0.17
CA VAL A 569 13.72 -0.54 1.13
C VAL A 569 12.33 0.11 1.11
N GLN A 570 12.02 0.88 0.07
CA GLN A 570 10.72 1.54 -0.11
C GLN A 570 9.58 0.53 -0.31
N TYR A 571 9.83 -0.54 -1.06
CA TYR A 571 8.86 -1.62 -1.22
C TYR A 571 8.51 -2.24 0.14
N ILE A 572 9.51 -2.62 0.94
CA ILE A 572 9.28 -3.22 2.25
C ILE A 572 8.52 -2.26 3.17
N LYS A 573 8.97 -1.00 3.29
CA LYS A 573 8.30 0.02 4.13
C LYS A 573 6.83 0.24 3.77
N LYS A 574 6.46 0.12 2.48
CA LYS A 574 5.07 0.28 2.02
C LYS A 574 4.18 -0.95 2.24
N ASN A 575 4.77 -2.13 2.46
CA ASN A 575 4.06 -3.41 2.43
C ASN A 575 4.07 -4.19 3.75
N THR A 576 4.56 -3.60 4.85
CA THR A 576 4.58 -4.26 6.16
C THR A 576 4.15 -3.34 7.31
N ARG A 577 3.61 -3.93 8.37
CA ARG A 577 3.39 -3.29 9.68
C ARG A 577 4.54 -3.55 10.65
N ILE A 578 5.41 -4.50 10.34
CA ILE A 578 6.59 -4.83 11.14
C ILE A 578 7.53 -3.61 11.12
N PRO A 579 8.13 -3.20 12.25
CA PRO A 579 9.15 -2.16 12.26
C PRO A 579 10.26 -2.45 11.24
N VAL A 580 10.67 -1.43 10.48
CA VAL A 580 11.73 -1.55 9.47
C VAL A 580 12.93 -0.70 9.87
N LEU A 581 14.09 -1.34 10.04
CA LEU A 581 15.35 -0.66 10.34
C LEU A 581 16.27 -0.66 9.12
N GLY A 582 16.71 0.52 8.71
CA GLY A 582 17.61 0.71 7.58
C GLY A 582 17.49 2.13 7.01
N HIS A 583 18.32 2.44 6.02
CA HIS A 583 18.30 3.70 5.29
C HIS A 583 17.77 3.49 3.87
N ALA A 584 17.13 4.51 3.29
CA ALA A 584 16.64 4.46 1.91
C ALA A 584 17.63 5.09 0.91
N ASP A 585 18.33 6.16 1.36
CA ASP A 585 19.28 6.95 0.57
C ASP A 585 20.57 7.17 1.37
N GLY A 586 21.67 7.42 0.66
CA GLY A 586 23.02 7.67 1.19
C GLY A 586 23.61 9.03 0.77
N VAL A 587 22.80 10.08 0.68
CA VAL A 587 23.29 11.43 0.33
C VAL A 587 24.06 12.03 1.52
N CYS A 588 25.38 12.01 1.42
CA CYS A 588 26.34 12.47 2.44
C CYS A 588 27.11 13.71 1.97
N HIS A 589 27.44 14.61 2.90
CA HIS A 589 28.14 15.86 2.63
C HIS A 589 29.50 15.92 3.33
N VAL A 590 30.43 16.63 2.70
CA VAL A 590 31.63 17.15 3.35
C VAL A 590 31.60 18.66 3.23
N TYR A 591 31.59 19.37 4.36
CA TYR A 591 31.73 20.83 4.43
C TYR A 591 33.20 21.19 4.71
N VAL A 592 33.75 22.11 3.94
CA VAL A 592 35.12 22.61 4.11
C VAL A 592 35.07 24.05 4.61
N ALA A 593 35.46 24.23 5.87
CA ALA A 593 35.53 25.51 6.57
C ALA A 593 36.69 26.37 6.06
N PRO A 594 36.66 27.70 6.25
CA PRO A 594 37.73 28.58 5.79
C PRO A 594 39.08 28.31 6.47
N SER A 595 39.08 27.80 7.71
CA SER A 595 40.29 27.47 8.45
C SER A 595 40.97 26.17 8.00
N ALA A 596 40.35 25.41 7.11
CA ALA A 596 40.80 24.07 6.75
C ALA A 596 42.21 24.09 6.11
N ASN A 597 43.06 23.17 6.53
CA ASN A 597 44.36 22.98 5.88
C ASN A 597 44.15 22.43 4.45
N LYS A 598 44.67 23.14 3.45
CA LYS A 598 44.58 22.81 2.03
C LYS A 598 44.90 21.36 1.69
N ASN A 599 45.98 20.82 2.24
CA ASN A 599 46.44 19.46 1.94
C ASN A 599 45.59 18.39 2.63
N HIS A 600 45.15 18.66 3.87
CA HIS A 600 44.29 17.73 4.61
C HIS A 600 42.89 17.67 3.99
N ALA A 601 42.31 18.82 3.65
CA ALA A 601 41.01 18.90 3.00
C ALA A 601 40.98 18.15 1.67
N ALA A 602 41.98 18.35 0.81
CA ALA A 602 42.07 17.63 -0.47
C ALA A 602 42.15 16.11 -0.29
N LYS A 603 42.96 15.61 0.66
CA LYS A 603 43.08 14.17 0.93
C LYS A 603 41.77 13.57 1.44
N LEU A 604 41.13 14.23 2.42
CA LEU A 604 39.91 13.74 3.04
C LEU A 604 38.75 13.69 2.05
N VAL A 605 38.57 14.75 1.26
CA VAL A 605 37.50 14.84 0.25
C VAL A 605 37.68 13.77 -0.84
N VAL A 606 38.92 13.50 -1.26
CA VAL A 606 39.22 12.41 -2.21
C VAL A 606 38.90 11.05 -1.59
N ASP A 607 39.32 10.79 -0.36
CA ASP A 607 39.03 9.52 0.34
C ASP A 607 37.51 9.30 0.48
N ALA A 608 36.79 10.34 0.94
CA ALA A 608 35.35 10.31 1.15
C ALA A 608 34.56 9.95 -0.13
N LYS A 609 35.10 10.25 -1.33
CA LYS A 609 34.48 9.89 -2.62
C LYS A 609 35.02 8.59 -3.22
N THR A 610 36.33 8.37 -3.15
CA THR A 610 37.03 7.40 -4.03
C THR A 610 37.37 6.07 -3.37
N ASP A 611 37.38 5.96 -2.04
CA ASP A 611 37.63 4.69 -1.33
C ASP A 611 36.63 3.61 -1.78
N TYR A 612 35.34 3.94 -1.74
CA TYR A 612 34.30 3.06 -2.27
C TYR A 612 33.09 3.87 -2.77
N PRO A 613 33.09 4.35 -4.03
CA PRO A 613 32.09 5.31 -4.53
C PRO A 613 30.64 4.83 -4.51
N SER A 614 30.41 3.51 -4.49
CA SER A 614 29.07 2.91 -4.43
C SER A 614 28.57 2.59 -3.01
N ALA A 615 29.31 3.03 -1.98
CA ALA A 615 28.91 2.91 -0.59
C ALA A 615 27.91 4.02 -0.22
N CYS A 616 26.94 3.70 0.63
CA CYS A 616 25.92 4.64 1.10
C CYS A 616 26.46 5.80 1.97
N ASN A 617 27.71 5.73 2.38
CA ASN A 617 28.41 6.77 3.15
C ASN A 617 29.51 7.46 2.33
N ALA A 618 29.57 7.23 1.01
CA ALA A 618 30.44 8.01 0.12
C ALA A 618 29.93 9.44 0.05
N MET A 619 30.83 10.43 -0.01
CA MET A 619 30.44 11.82 -0.20
C MET A 619 29.70 11.96 -1.54
N GLU A 620 28.53 12.60 -1.53
CA GLU A 620 27.78 12.92 -2.74
C GLU A 620 27.77 14.43 -3.03
N THR A 621 27.96 15.26 -2.00
CA THR A 621 28.06 16.71 -2.12
C THR A 621 29.23 17.27 -1.34
N LEU A 622 30.05 18.10 -1.98
CA LEU A 622 31.08 18.91 -1.36
C LEU A 622 30.56 20.34 -1.17
N LEU A 623 30.45 20.78 0.09
CA LEU A 623 30.09 22.14 0.46
C LEU A 623 31.35 22.93 0.77
N LEU A 624 31.55 24.07 0.12
CA LEU A 624 32.74 24.90 0.28
C LEU A 624 32.32 26.26 0.85
N HIS A 625 32.91 26.67 1.96
CA HIS A 625 32.72 28.03 2.45
C HIS A 625 33.25 29.05 1.42
N LYS A 626 32.56 30.17 1.18
CA LYS A 626 32.95 31.17 0.16
C LYS A 626 34.41 31.63 0.25
N GLU A 627 34.92 31.83 1.46
CA GLU A 627 36.31 32.28 1.70
C GLU A 627 37.36 31.22 1.31
N THR A 628 36.96 29.96 1.14
CA THR A 628 37.88 28.90 0.66
C THR A 628 38.30 29.10 -0.80
N LEU A 629 37.57 29.94 -1.55
CA LEU A 629 37.98 30.38 -2.89
C LEU A 629 39.19 31.30 -2.81
N GLU A 630 39.20 32.23 -1.86
CA GLU A 630 40.24 33.26 -1.71
C GLU A 630 41.55 32.66 -1.17
N ASN A 631 41.45 31.75 -0.21
CA ASN A 631 42.63 31.07 0.36
C ASN A 631 43.12 29.86 -0.47
N GLY A 632 42.43 29.54 -1.57
CA GLY A 632 42.79 28.48 -2.51
C GLY A 632 42.55 27.04 -2.02
N VAL A 633 41.86 26.83 -0.91
CA VAL A 633 41.48 25.50 -0.40
C VAL A 633 40.44 24.85 -1.30
N ALA A 634 39.43 25.60 -1.76
CA ALA A 634 38.40 25.12 -2.68
C ALA A 634 39.02 24.56 -3.97
N VAL A 635 39.94 25.33 -4.57
CA VAL A 635 40.63 24.97 -5.80
C VAL A 635 41.44 23.68 -5.62
N ALA A 636 42.14 23.51 -4.49
CA ALA A 636 42.87 22.29 -4.22
C ALA A 636 41.97 21.05 -4.08
N CYS A 637 40.87 21.16 -3.34
CA CYS A 637 39.93 20.05 -3.19
C CYS A 637 39.37 19.63 -4.56
N LEU A 638 38.96 20.60 -5.36
CA LEU A 638 38.41 20.35 -6.69
C LEU A 638 39.43 19.75 -7.66
N MET A 639 40.65 20.29 -7.69
CA MET A 639 41.71 19.75 -8.56
C MET A 639 42.10 18.33 -8.14
N ALA A 640 42.16 18.03 -6.84
CA ALA A 640 42.44 16.69 -6.35
C ALA A 640 41.35 15.68 -6.73
N LEU A 641 40.07 16.05 -6.59
CA LEU A 641 38.94 15.23 -7.04
C LEU A 641 38.98 14.96 -8.55
N ARG A 642 39.20 16.00 -9.36
CA ARG A 642 39.30 15.85 -10.82
C ARG A 642 40.49 14.98 -11.22
N ALA A 643 41.64 15.15 -10.56
CA ALA A 643 42.82 14.32 -10.79
C ALA A 643 42.57 12.84 -10.42
N ALA A 644 41.71 12.58 -9.43
CA ALA A 644 41.27 11.24 -9.07
C ALA A 644 40.17 10.67 -9.99
N GLY A 645 39.78 11.39 -11.05
CA GLY A 645 38.77 10.97 -12.02
C GLY A 645 37.33 11.23 -11.61
N VAL A 646 37.09 12.07 -10.59
CA VAL A 646 35.73 12.40 -10.12
C VAL A 646 35.12 13.48 -10.99
N LYS A 647 33.93 13.21 -11.51
CA LYS A 647 33.09 14.20 -12.19
C LYS A 647 32.45 15.13 -11.16
N CYS A 648 32.87 16.40 -11.17
CA CYS A 648 32.35 17.42 -10.26
C CYS A 648 31.26 18.25 -10.95
N LEU A 649 30.02 18.15 -10.47
CA LEU A 649 28.87 18.91 -10.97
C LEU A 649 28.64 20.14 -10.08
N GLY A 650 28.38 21.31 -10.67
CA GLY A 650 28.15 22.54 -9.90
C GLY A 650 26.70 22.71 -9.47
N GLY A 651 26.48 23.05 -8.20
CA GLY A 651 25.23 23.68 -7.75
C GLY A 651 25.15 25.16 -8.18
N PRO A 652 24.00 25.84 -7.97
CA PRO A 652 23.79 27.22 -8.38
C PRO A 652 24.94 28.21 -8.10
N ALA A 653 25.52 28.23 -6.90
CA ALA A 653 26.59 29.18 -6.56
C ALA A 653 27.95 28.75 -7.14
N ALA A 654 28.26 27.46 -7.13
CA ALA A 654 29.44 26.90 -7.79
C ALA A 654 29.46 27.14 -9.31
N MET A 655 28.29 27.10 -9.98
CA MET A 655 28.17 27.44 -11.40
C MET A 655 28.38 28.94 -11.64
N LYS A 656 27.75 29.79 -10.81
CA LYS A 656 27.85 31.25 -10.93
C LYS A 656 29.27 31.77 -10.74
N THR A 657 30.05 31.12 -9.88
CA THR A 657 31.46 31.47 -9.62
C THR A 657 32.44 30.87 -10.63
N GLY A 658 31.97 30.04 -11.57
CA GLY A 658 32.83 29.38 -12.56
C GLY A 658 33.71 28.28 -11.96
N LEU A 659 33.38 27.77 -10.77
CA LEU A 659 34.13 26.68 -10.15
C LEU A 659 33.89 25.35 -10.89
N CYS A 660 32.69 25.15 -11.43
CA CYS A 660 32.31 23.96 -12.20
C CYS A 660 31.74 24.31 -13.58
N ASP A 661 31.96 23.43 -14.55
CA ASP A 661 31.55 23.64 -15.95
C ASP A 661 30.19 22.98 -16.27
N THR A 662 29.77 21.98 -15.48
CA THR A 662 28.54 21.22 -15.71
C THR A 662 27.60 21.36 -14.51
N PRO A 663 26.34 21.81 -14.69
CA PRO A 663 25.40 21.93 -13.58
C PRO A 663 24.91 20.57 -13.09
N SER A 664 24.61 20.46 -11.80
CA SER A 664 23.86 19.32 -11.25
C SER A 664 22.39 19.41 -11.70
N LYS A 665 21.76 18.24 -11.93
CA LYS A 665 20.33 18.17 -12.31
C LYS A 665 19.40 18.31 -11.11
N GLU A 666 19.84 17.80 -9.97
CA GLU A 666 19.11 17.74 -8.72
C GLU A 666 20.08 18.09 -7.58
N LEU A 667 19.59 18.78 -6.56
CA LEU A 667 20.39 19.19 -5.39
C LEU A 667 20.51 18.09 -4.32
N LYS A 668 19.63 17.08 -4.39
CA LYS A 668 19.65 15.88 -3.55
C LYS A 668 19.76 14.67 -4.47
N CYS A 669 20.96 14.14 -4.64
CA CYS A 669 21.21 12.99 -5.52
C CYS A 669 22.27 12.08 -4.88
N GLU A 670 21.99 10.77 -4.85
CA GLU A 670 23.00 9.74 -4.58
C GLU A 670 23.49 9.24 -5.93
N TYR A 671 24.73 9.58 -6.29
CA TYR A 671 25.29 9.19 -7.58
C TYR A 671 25.78 7.75 -7.57
N GLY A 672 26.36 7.28 -6.44
CA GLY A 672 26.85 5.91 -6.29
C GLY A 672 28.01 5.53 -7.22
N ASP A 673 28.65 6.51 -7.85
CA ASP A 673 29.81 6.36 -8.74
C ASP A 673 30.82 7.49 -8.52
N LEU A 674 31.81 7.65 -9.41
CA LEU A 674 32.81 8.73 -9.36
C LEU A 674 32.23 10.08 -9.82
N THR A 675 31.09 10.47 -9.24
CA THR A 675 30.44 11.77 -9.42
C THR A 675 30.13 12.39 -8.05
N CYS A 676 30.24 13.70 -7.94
CA CYS A 676 29.72 14.46 -6.80
C CYS A 676 29.23 15.84 -7.25
N MET A 677 28.37 16.45 -6.46
CA MET A 677 28.03 17.86 -6.58
C MET A 677 28.99 18.71 -5.76
N VAL A 678 29.31 19.91 -6.23
CA VAL A 678 30.08 20.94 -5.53
C VAL A 678 29.20 22.17 -5.40
N GLU A 679 29.10 22.72 -4.20
CA GLU A 679 28.34 23.94 -3.95
C GLU A 679 29.11 24.87 -3.01
N ILE A 680 28.88 26.18 -3.17
CA ILE A 680 29.44 27.22 -2.31
C ILE A 680 28.39 27.73 -1.34
N VAL A 681 28.74 27.83 -0.07
CA VAL A 681 27.90 28.33 1.02
C VAL A 681 28.54 29.53 1.69
N ASP A 682 27.70 30.45 2.19
CA ASP A 682 28.16 31.71 2.77
C ASP A 682 28.80 31.56 4.15
N ASP A 683 28.30 30.61 4.94
CA ASP A 683 28.72 30.31 6.31
C ASP A 683 28.29 28.89 6.73
N ILE A 684 28.72 28.46 7.92
CA ILE A 684 28.38 27.17 8.51
C ILE A 684 26.88 26.96 8.73
N ASN A 685 26.09 28.00 9.04
CA ASN A 685 24.65 27.83 9.26
C ASN A 685 23.97 27.48 7.94
N VAL A 686 24.36 28.13 6.84
CA VAL A 686 23.89 27.78 5.49
C VAL A 686 24.31 26.35 5.13
N ALA A 687 25.51 25.91 5.53
CA ALA A 687 25.95 24.52 5.34
C ALA A 687 25.07 23.52 6.11
N ILE A 688 24.75 23.81 7.38
CA ILE A 688 23.88 22.98 8.21
C ILE A 688 22.46 22.92 7.64
N ASP A 689 21.89 24.06 7.25
CA ASP A 689 20.56 24.14 6.63
C ASP A 689 20.52 23.36 5.31
N TRP A 690 21.60 23.42 4.52
CA TRP A 690 21.74 22.62 3.31
C TRP A 690 21.71 21.13 3.63
N ILE A 691 22.50 20.69 4.61
CA ILE A 691 22.57 19.28 5.03
C ILE A 691 21.22 18.80 5.55
N HIS A 692 20.51 19.57 6.36
CA HIS A 692 19.19 19.19 6.86
C HIS A 692 18.16 19.08 5.73
N LYS A 693 18.25 19.95 4.70
CA LYS A 693 17.30 19.99 3.59
C LYS A 693 17.58 18.92 2.53
N TYR A 694 18.83 18.71 2.16
CA TYR A 694 19.24 17.87 1.03
C TYR A 694 19.94 16.57 1.45
N GLY A 695 20.38 16.47 2.70
CA GLY A 695 20.93 15.24 3.27
C GLY A 695 19.93 14.10 3.39
N SER A 696 20.50 12.91 3.55
CA SER A 696 19.76 11.69 3.89
C SER A 696 19.72 11.43 5.39
N GLY A 697 20.44 12.24 6.19
CA GLY A 697 20.64 12.01 7.62
C GLY A 697 21.56 10.81 7.90
N HIS A 698 22.39 10.42 6.93
CA HIS A 698 23.32 9.29 7.02
C HIS A 698 24.64 9.70 7.68
N THR A 699 25.59 10.23 6.90
CA THR A 699 26.89 10.65 7.40
C THR A 699 27.26 12.02 6.86
N GLU A 700 27.69 12.92 7.73
CA GLU A 700 28.04 14.29 7.36
C GLU A 700 29.38 14.65 8.02
N ALA A 701 30.27 15.34 7.32
CA ALA A 701 31.59 15.68 7.85
C ALA A 701 31.95 17.16 7.64
N ILE A 702 32.70 17.73 8.58
CA ILE A 702 33.37 19.03 8.45
C ILE A 702 34.88 18.83 8.39
N VAL A 703 35.55 19.62 7.55
CA VAL A 703 37.01 19.78 7.55
C VAL A 703 37.36 21.21 7.96
N CYS A 704 38.17 21.34 9.00
CA CYS A 704 38.58 22.62 9.60
C CYS A 704 39.95 22.47 10.28
N SER A 705 40.54 23.57 10.76
CA SER A 705 41.68 23.50 11.69
C SER A 705 41.26 22.90 13.04
N ASP A 706 42.20 22.38 13.82
CA ASP A 706 41.88 21.64 15.05
C ASP A 706 41.20 22.54 16.10
N GLU A 707 41.64 23.80 16.20
CA GLU A 707 41.12 24.81 17.12
C GLU A 707 39.85 25.54 16.61
N ASP A 708 39.34 25.21 15.42
CA ASP A 708 38.19 25.91 14.85
C ASP A 708 36.89 25.60 15.62
N PRO A 709 36.20 26.61 16.20
CA PRO A 709 34.92 26.41 16.87
C PRO A 709 33.80 25.93 15.93
N GLU A 710 33.91 26.16 14.61
CA GLU A 710 32.95 25.62 13.63
C GLU A 710 32.87 24.10 13.68
N GLY A 711 33.98 23.41 14.01
CA GLY A 711 34.02 21.97 14.15
C GLY A 711 33.03 21.44 15.18
N GLU A 712 33.03 22.04 16.38
CA GLU A 712 32.13 21.64 17.47
C GLU A 712 30.68 22.09 17.22
N LEU A 713 30.51 23.25 16.59
CA LEU A 713 29.19 23.75 16.19
C LEU A 713 28.52 22.79 15.19
N PHE A 714 29.28 22.29 14.21
CA PHE A 714 28.81 21.34 13.22
C PHE A 714 28.39 20.02 13.87
N LEU A 715 29.25 19.45 14.73
CA LEU A 715 28.95 18.21 15.48
C LEU A 715 27.64 18.32 16.29
N LYS A 716 27.39 19.49 16.87
CA LYS A 716 26.22 19.73 17.71
C LYS A 716 24.92 19.91 16.91
N ASN A 717 24.99 20.61 15.78
CA ASN A 717 23.79 21.09 15.08
C ASN A 717 23.39 20.23 13.87
N VAL A 718 24.31 19.44 13.31
CA VAL A 718 23.97 18.53 12.20
C VAL A 718 23.24 17.31 12.74
N ASP A 719 22.05 17.05 12.21
CA ASP A 719 21.18 15.97 12.67
C ASP A 719 21.24 14.76 11.72
N ALA A 720 22.39 14.10 11.71
CA ALA A 720 22.65 12.88 10.97
C ALA A 720 22.96 11.69 11.90
N ALA A 721 22.96 10.48 11.35
CA ALA A 721 23.30 9.29 12.11
C ALA A 721 24.78 9.25 12.51
N CYS A 722 25.65 9.84 11.70
CA CYS A 722 27.07 10.02 11.98
C CYS A 722 27.48 11.46 11.58
N VAL A 723 28.15 12.17 12.49
CA VAL A 723 28.68 13.51 12.23
C VAL A 723 30.15 13.53 12.61
N PHE A 724 31.01 13.95 11.68
CA PHE A 724 32.46 13.84 11.83
C PHE A 724 33.16 15.19 11.71
N LYS A 725 34.22 15.39 12.51
CA LYS A 725 35.17 16.50 12.39
C LYS A 725 36.50 15.93 11.92
N ASN A 726 37.05 16.46 10.84
CA ASN A 726 38.36 16.10 10.28
C ASN A 726 38.53 14.59 9.99
N ALA A 727 37.43 13.88 9.71
CA ALA A 727 37.43 12.48 9.33
C ALA A 727 36.53 12.22 8.12
N SER A 728 36.94 11.26 7.28
CA SER A 728 36.19 10.84 6.11
C SER A 728 34.83 10.25 6.46
N THR A 729 33.81 10.54 5.65
CA THR A 729 32.47 9.95 5.81
C THR A 729 32.49 8.41 5.72
N ARG A 730 33.53 7.85 5.09
CA ARG A 730 33.74 6.40 4.98
C ARG A 730 33.95 5.72 6.33
N PHE A 731 34.34 6.43 7.39
CA PHE A 731 34.45 5.85 8.72
C PHE A 731 33.12 5.37 9.32
N ALA A 732 31.97 5.82 8.80
CA ALA A 732 30.65 5.36 9.24
C ALA A 732 30.38 3.91 8.81
N ASP A 733 30.94 2.96 9.56
CA ASP A 733 30.90 1.52 9.32
C ASP A 733 31.10 0.79 10.65
N GLY A 734 30.32 -0.26 10.88
CA GLY A 734 30.32 -0.96 12.18
C GLY A 734 31.66 -1.59 12.56
N PHE A 735 32.41 -2.11 11.59
CA PHE A 735 33.75 -2.65 11.88
C PHE A 735 34.72 -1.52 12.24
N ARG A 736 34.70 -0.42 11.47
CA ARG A 736 35.53 0.78 11.75
C ARG A 736 35.19 1.44 13.09
N PHE A 737 33.95 1.32 13.56
CA PHE A 737 33.51 1.79 14.88
C PHE A 737 33.84 0.82 16.02
N GLY A 738 34.45 -0.34 15.74
CA GLY A 738 34.80 -1.33 16.76
C GLY A 738 33.63 -2.21 17.22
N LEU A 739 32.52 -2.26 16.47
CA LEU A 739 31.36 -3.11 16.77
C LEU A 739 31.57 -4.57 16.33
N GLY A 740 32.66 -4.86 15.61
CA GLY A 740 33.02 -6.16 15.06
C GLY A 740 32.28 -6.49 13.76
N ALA A 741 30.95 -6.30 13.73
CA ALA A 741 30.15 -6.35 12.51
C ALA A 741 28.95 -5.40 12.60
N GLU A 742 28.31 -5.16 11.47
CA GLU A 742 27.03 -4.46 11.40
C GLU A 742 26.01 -5.24 10.59
N VAL A 743 24.75 -5.12 10.98
CA VAL A 743 23.61 -5.62 10.20
C VAL A 743 23.22 -4.63 9.10
N GLY A 744 23.54 -3.35 9.29
CA GLY A 744 22.88 -2.22 8.65
C GLY A 744 23.40 -0.90 9.20
N ILE A 745 23.20 0.17 8.44
CA ILE A 745 23.23 1.53 8.97
C ILE A 745 21.78 2.01 9.05
N SER A 746 21.41 2.64 10.17
CA SER A 746 20.08 3.19 10.39
C SER A 746 20.12 4.71 10.40
N THR A 747 19.31 5.35 9.55
CA THR A 747 19.01 6.79 9.64
C THR A 747 17.74 7.08 10.44
N GLY A 748 17.09 6.04 10.98
CA GLY A 748 15.95 6.19 11.86
C GLY A 748 16.32 6.91 13.16
N ARG A 749 15.38 7.69 13.71
CA ARG A 749 15.57 8.43 14.96
C ARG A 749 15.10 7.67 16.21
N ILE A 750 14.54 6.48 16.02
CA ILE A 750 13.98 5.64 17.07
C ILE A 750 14.77 4.34 17.10
N HIS A 751 14.94 3.77 18.30
CA HIS A 751 15.63 2.50 18.56
C HIS A 751 17.15 2.55 18.38
N ALA A 752 17.64 2.47 17.13
CA ALA A 752 19.07 2.46 16.82
C ALA A 752 19.35 3.37 15.62
N ARG A 753 20.45 4.13 15.70
CA ARG A 753 20.88 5.13 14.72
C ARG A 753 22.39 5.03 14.48
N GLY A 754 22.81 5.08 13.22
CA GLY A 754 24.18 4.82 12.80
C GLY A 754 24.41 3.33 12.47
N PRO A 755 25.69 2.87 12.41
CA PRO A 755 26.02 1.46 12.28
C PRO A 755 25.40 0.62 13.40
N VAL A 756 24.67 -0.42 13.02
CA VAL A 756 23.89 -1.25 13.95
C VAL A 756 24.60 -2.59 14.21
N GLY A 757 25.26 -2.68 15.36
CA GLY A 757 25.85 -3.91 15.91
C GLY A 757 24.90 -4.64 16.87
N VAL A 758 25.45 -5.40 17.82
CA VAL A 758 24.70 -6.25 18.77
C VAL A 758 23.68 -5.46 19.59
N GLU A 759 24.08 -4.32 20.17
CA GLU A 759 23.19 -3.50 21.03
C GLU A 759 21.93 -3.01 20.30
N GLY A 760 22.04 -2.69 19.00
CA GLY A 760 20.87 -2.27 18.22
C GLY A 760 19.94 -3.42 17.80
N LEU A 761 20.26 -4.66 18.19
CA LEU A 761 19.39 -5.83 18.06
C LEU A 761 18.78 -6.25 19.42
N LEU A 762 18.89 -5.41 20.44
CA LEU A 762 18.32 -5.60 21.77
C LEU A 762 17.26 -4.52 22.04
N THR A 763 16.29 -4.85 22.87
CA THR A 763 15.37 -3.91 23.51
C THR A 763 15.52 -4.00 25.03
N THR A 764 14.65 -3.32 25.78
CA THR A 764 14.66 -3.37 27.25
C THR A 764 13.33 -3.87 27.80
N LYS A 765 13.37 -4.48 28.99
CA LYS A 765 12.18 -4.79 29.79
C LYS A 765 12.36 -4.35 31.24
N TRP A 766 11.25 -3.98 31.87
CA TRP A 766 11.19 -3.69 33.30
C TRP A 766 10.88 -4.96 34.09
N GLN A 767 11.59 -5.17 35.19
CA GLN A 767 11.36 -6.24 36.14
C GLN A 767 11.21 -5.63 37.53
N LEU A 768 10.08 -5.91 38.16
CA LEU A 768 9.78 -5.51 39.53
C LEU A 768 9.90 -6.73 40.44
N ARG A 769 10.72 -6.64 41.48
CA ARG A 769 10.89 -7.67 42.51
C ARG A 769 10.44 -7.10 43.84
N SER A 770 9.72 -7.92 44.60
CA SER A 770 9.16 -7.55 45.88
C SER A 770 9.62 -8.57 46.92
N GLU A 771 10.20 -8.11 48.04
CA GLU A 771 10.60 -8.94 49.18
C GLU A 771 9.41 -9.36 50.06
N GLY A 772 8.18 -9.06 49.64
CA GLY A 772 6.94 -9.45 50.27
C GLY A 772 5.72 -9.17 49.40
N LEU A 773 4.54 -9.06 50.00
CA LEU A 773 3.33 -8.61 49.32
C LEU A 773 3.31 -7.07 49.30
N ASN A 774 3.25 -6.51 48.09
CA ASN A 774 3.04 -5.10 47.84
C ASN A 774 1.89 -4.97 46.83
N TYR A 775 0.90 -4.14 47.12
CA TYR A 775 -0.20 -3.84 46.18
C TYR A 775 -0.50 -2.34 46.19
N VAL A 776 -0.97 -1.83 45.06
CA VAL A 776 -1.09 -0.37 44.82
C VAL A 776 -1.97 0.34 45.86
N GLY A 777 -2.96 -0.34 46.42
CA GLY A 777 -3.83 0.21 47.47
C GLY A 777 -3.12 0.62 48.76
N GLU A 778 -1.90 0.14 49.04
CA GLU A 778 -1.11 0.55 50.20
C GLU A 778 -0.43 1.93 50.01
N PHE A 779 -0.33 2.38 48.77
CA PHE A 779 0.39 3.61 48.37
C PHE A 779 -0.55 4.77 48.04
N GLY A 780 -1.87 4.57 48.05
CA GLY A 780 -2.87 5.58 47.70
C GLY A 780 -4.16 5.47 48.51
N GLY A 781 -4.99 6.52 48.48
CA GLY A 781 -6.21 6.66 49.30
C GLY A 781 -6.06 7.69 50.42
N GLU A 782 -7.07 7.80 51.30
CA GLU A 782 -7.07 8.78 52.39
C GLU A 782 -6.05 8.46 53.51
N ASN A 783 -5.62 7.20 53.64
CA ASN A 783 -4.65 6.75 54.64
C ASN A 783 -3.67 5.72 54.05
N PRO A 784 -2.64 6.15 53.30
CA PRO A 784 -1.63 5.24 52.76
C PRO A 784 -0.81 4.60 53.89
N THR A 785 -0.55 3.30 53.80
CA THR A 785 0.26 2.54 54.76
C THR A 785 1.73 2.44 54.34
N LYS A 786 2.04 2.74 53.07
CA LYS A 786 3.39 2.75 52.50
C LYS A 786 3.60 4.00 51.64
N SER A 787 4.86 4.36 51.42
CA SER A 787 5.25 5.51 50.60
C SER A 787 6.32 5.12 49.58
N TYR A 788 6.31 5.78 48.42
CA TYR A 788 7.37 5.62 47.42
C TYR A 788 8.66 6.31 47.88
N THR A 789 9.80 5.63 47.68
CA THR A 789 11.15 6.17 47.92
C THR A 789 11.82 6.64 46.63
N HIS A 790 11.59 5.94 45.51
CA HIS A 790 12.23 6.19 44.21
C HIS A 790 13.76 6.34 44.29
N LYS A 791 14.39 5.61 45.19
CA LYS A 791 15.83 5.70 45.44
C LYS A 791 16.59 4.98 44.32
N GLU A 792 17.39 5.72 43.55
CA GLU A 792 18.27 5.14 42.54
C GLU A 792 19.33 4.24 43.21
N LEU A 793 19.53 3.06 42.62
CA LEU A 793 20.48 2.03 43.08
C LEU A 793 21.62 1.81 42.07
N MET A 794 21.52 2.39 40.88
CA MET A 794 22.51 2.34 39.80
C MET A 794 22.60 3.67 39.06
#